data_AF-A0AAP9Y8Y9-F1
#
_entry.id   AF-A0AAP9Y8Y9-F1
#
_cell.length_a   1.000
_cell.length_b   1.000
_cell.length_c   1.000
_cell.angle_alpha   90.00
_cell.angle_beta   90.00
_cell.angle_gamma   90.00
#
_symmetry.space_group_name_H-M   'P 1'
#
loop_
_entity.id
_entity.type
_entity.pdbx_description
1 polymer ?
#
loop_
_entity_poly.entity_id
_entity_poly.type
_entity_poly.pdbx_seq_one_letter_code
_entity_poly.pdbx_strand_id
1 'polypeptide(L)'
;MTAPKNSSTSSQADFTPGRQAADASQPMQQMFGAWLDAWSRLAEPLRAAAQQAQPRPDMSAAFAFPFTMPARREWPAAGGAGLPFAGLFGQGGAAPLAGMALPVAAVPPEKLRQLQADYARESAELFRQATSAELVAPELKDRRFSAEAWKASPAHAFTAAWYLLNARYLHALADAVETDPKTRERIRFAVQQWTAATAPSNFLALNPEAQKNLLETQGESLRQGLSNLLADLQRGKISQTDESQFVVGKNLANTEGAVVFENALMQLIQYKPVTPSVYERPLLIVPPCINKFYILDLQPENSLVAHALASGHQVFLISWRNADASIAGATWDDYMNDGVLAALDAVQQISAREQVNALGFCVGGTMLATALAVLAARGQHPVASMTLLTAMLDFSDTGVLDVFVDEAHVQMREQTIGGKNGAAPGLMHGVEFANTFSFLRPNDLVWNYVVDNYLKGRTPAPFDLLYWNSDSTNLPGPMYAWYLRHTYLENRLREPDALTVCGEPVDLARIDVPTFIYGSRDDHIVPWQTAYASTSLLTGPLRFVLGASGHIAGVINPPAKNKRSYWTFDSPDAKELPEHAQDWLEAATEHPGSWWPEWIDWLDQYGGRKTKPRAALGSARFPVIEAAPGRYVLERS
;
A
#
# COMPACT_ATOMS: atom_id res chain seq x y z
N MET A 1 56.31 4.05 47.70
CA MET A 1 57.44 4.99 47.87
C MET A 1 57.38 5.96 46.71
N THR A 2 56.73 7.10 46.93
CA THR A 2 57.35 8.44 47.04
C THR A 2 57.75 9.05 45.68
N ALA A 3 56.98 10.05 45.27
CA ALA A 3 57.40 11.10 44.34
C ALA A 3 58.59 11.89 44.91
N PRO A 4 59.32 12.64 44.06
CA PRO A 4 59.22 14.11 44.10
C PRO A 4 59.26 14.72 42.67
N LYS A 5 58.59 15.82 42.29
CA LYS A 5 58.46 17.23 42.76
C LYS A 5 59.68 18.14 42.55
N ASN A 6 59.37 19.29 41.91
CA ASN A 6 59.96 20.65 41.98
C ASN A 6 60.97 21.04 40.87
N SER A 7 60.61 21.94 39.93
CA SER A 7 60.57 23.44 39.97
C SER A 7 61.94 24.03 39.54
N SER A 8 62.15 25.13 38.82
CA SER A 8 61.46 26.41 38.53
C SER A 8 62.36 27.17 37.52
N THR A 9 61.89 28.02 36.60
CA THR A 9 61.93 29.51 36.64
C THR A 9 61.51 30.01 35.24
N SER A 10 60.37 30.69 35.04
CA SER A 10 60.05 32.12 35.24
C SER A 10 60.69 33.10 34.23
N SER A 11 59.88 33.63 33.32
CA SER A 11 59.86 35.06 33.02
C SER A 11 58.42 35.49 32.69
N GLN A 12 57.89 36.36 33.54
CA GLN A 12 56.61 37.06 33.38
C GLN A 12 56.79 38.25 32.44
N ALA A 13 55.76 38.55 31.65
CA ALA A 13 55.45 39.92 31.23
C ALA A 13 53.96 40.16 31.51
N ASP A 14 53.70 41.28 32.17
CA ASP A 14 52.46 41.65 32.85
C ASP A 14 51.28 42.00 31.95
N PHE A 15 50.10 41.82 32.55
CA PHE A 15 48.78 42.27 32.15
C PHE A 15 48.58 43.77 32.45
N THR A 16 47.83 44.49 31.60
CA THR A 16 46.68 45.31 32.06
C THR A 16 45.69 45.59 30.91
N PRO A 17 44.38 45.75 31.19
CA PRO A 17 43.28 45.39 30.30
C PRO A 17 42.43 46.57 29.79
N GLY A 18 41.69 46.35 28.70
CA GLY A 18 40.42 47.05 28.44
C GLY A 18 40.08 47.34 26.97
N ARG A 19 39.14 46.57 26.38
CA ARG A 19 37.78 47.02 25.97
C ARG A 19 37.13 46.06 24.95
N GLN A 20 35.93 45.61 25.34
CA GLN A 20 34.77 45.16 24.54
C GLN A 20 34.89 43.86 23.73
N ALA A 21 34.39 42.77 24.33
CA ALA A 21 33.89 41.61 23.61
C ALA A 21 32.63 41.99 22.81
N ALA A 22 32.64 41.74 21.51
CA ALA A 22 31.45 41.84 20.67
C ALA A 22 30.52 40.66 20.97
N ASP A 23 29.27 40.99 21.27
CA ASP A 23 28.20 40.09 21.64
C ASP A 23 27.70 39.29 20.42
N ALA A 24 27.96 37.99 20.39
CA ALA A 24 27.56 37.07 19.31
C ALA A 24 26.03 36.78 19.28
N SER A 25 25.24 37.39 20.15
CA SER A 25 23.77 37.29 20.12
C SER A 25 23.09 38.22 19.10
N GLN A 26 23.77 39.27 18.62
CA GLN A 26 23.19 40.26 17.70
C GLN A 26 22.91 39.74 16.28
N PRO A 27 23.79 38.94 15.63
CA PRO A 27 23.51 38.43 14.28
C PRO A 27 22.34 37.44 14.26
N MET A 28 22.20 36.62 15.32
CA MET A 28 21.14 35.62 15.44
C MET A 28 19.77 36.26 15.74
N GLN A 29 19.74 37.34 16.52
CA GLN A 29 18.53 38.15 16.74
C GLN A 29 18.14 38.96 15.49
N GLN A 30 19.10 39.44 14.71
CA GLN A 30 18.81 40.09 13.42
C GLN A 30 18.24 39.11 12.38
N MET A 31 18.75 37.87 12.36
CA MET A 31 18.23 36.83 11.47
C MET A 31 16.83 36.34 11.89
N PHE A 32 16.58 36.23 13.21
CA PHE A 32 15.25 35.91 13.76
C PHE A 32 14.25 37.07 13.57
N GLY A 33 14.72 38.32 13.68
CA GLY A 33 13.94 39.52 13.38
C GLY A 33 13.58 39.62 11.90
N ALA A 34 14.53 39.36 10.99
CA ALA A 34 14.28 39.32 9.56
C ALA A 34 13.30 38.18 9.17
N TRP A 35 13.37 37.06 9.88
CA TRP A 35 12.45 35.93 9.70
C TRP A 35 11.02 36.24 10.20
N LEU A 36 10.87 36.91 11.35
CA LEU A 36 9.58 37.40 11.85
C LEU A 36 8.99 38.52 10.98
N ASP A 37 9.84 39.39 10.42
CA ASP A 37 9.41 40.43 9.47
C ASP A 37 8.95 39.83 8.14
N ALA A 38 9.62 38.79 7.64
CA ALA A 38 9.18 38.07 6.44
C ALA A 38 7.84 37.34 6.68
N TRP A 39 7.67 36.74 7.85
CA TRP A 39 6.43 36.08 8.26
C TRP A 39 5.27 37.07 8.50
N SER A 40 5.54 38.23 9.07
CA SER A 40 4.52 39.26 9.32
C SER A 40 4.05 39.96 8.05
N ARG A 41 4.93 40.14 7.05
CA ARG A 41 4.58 40.61 5.69
C ARG A 41 3.74 39.60 4.90
N LEU A 42 3.99 38.29 5.10
CA LEU A 42 3.14 37.21 4.57
C LEU A 42 1.75 37.17 5.24
N ALA A 43 1.67 37.62 6.50
CA ALA A 43 0.43 37.69 7.28
C ALA A 43 -0.32 39.03 7.13
N GLU A 44 0.24 40.01 6.41
CA GLU A 44 -0.31 41.36 6.26
C GLU A 44 -1.68 41.39 5.53
N PRO A 45 -1.91 40.58 4.46
CA PRO A 45 -3.23 40.46 3.84
C PRO A 45 -4.27 39.86 4.79
N LEU A 46 -3.84 38.94 5.66
CA LEU A 46 -4.70 38.27 6.65
C LEU A 46 -5.04 39.19 7.84
N ARG A 47 -4.13 40.08 8.23
CA ARG A 47 -4.37 41.10 9.27
C ARG A 47 -5.24 42.25 8.78
N ALA A 48 -5.06 42.71 7.54
CA ALA A 48 -5.91 43.74 6.94
C ALA A 48 -7.37 43.28 6.82
N ALA A 49 -7.59 41.98 6.53
CA ALA A 49 -8.91 41.36 6.54
C ALA A 49 -9.54 41.27 7.95
N ALA A 50 -8.72 41.13 9.00
CA ALA A 50 -9.19 41.06 10.39
C ALA A 50 -9.49 42.43 11.03
N GLN A 51 -8.86 43.51 10.55
CA GLN A 51 -9.04 44.87 11.11
C GLN A 51 -10.31 45.59 10.62
N GLN A 52 -11.01 45.07 9.61
CA GLN A 52 -12.29 45.64 9.12
C GLN A 52 -13.52 45.26 9.96
N ALA A 53 -13.37 44.44 11.01
CA ALA A 53 -14.47 44.09 11.92
C ALA A 53 -14.31 44.86 13.25
N GLN A 54 -15.08 45.93 13.46
CA GLN A 54 -15.09 46.69 14.72
C GLN A 54 -15.77 45.93 15.88
N PRO A 55 -15.37 46.16 17.15
CA PRO A 55 -15.93 45.48 18.33
C PRO A 55 -17.07 46.28 18.98
N ARG A 56 -18.05 45.58 19.58
CA ARG A 56 -18.90 46.12 20.66
C ARG A 56 -18.68 45.30 21.94
N PRO A 57 -18.75 45.92 23.13
CA PRO A 57 -18.43 45.25 24.38
C PRO A 57 -19.68 44.60 24.99
N ASP A 58 -19.57 43.34 25.38
CA ASP A 58 -20.32 42.81 26.52
C ASP A 58 -19.48 41.75 27.25
N MET A 59 -19.21 42.00 28.53
CA MET A 59 -18.43 41.13 29.41
C MET A 59 -19.39 40.27 30.23
N SER A 60 -19.90 39.18 29.65
CA SER A 60 -20.50 38.09 30.42
C SER A 60 -20.65 36.80 29.59
N ALA A 61 -19.54 36.12 29.27
CA ALA A 61 -19.57 34.73 28.80
C ALA A 61 -18.17 34.08 28.85
N ALA A 62 -17.55 34.06 30.04
CA ALA A 62 -16.54 33.04 30.29
C ALA A 62 -17.29 31.73 30.57
N PHE A 63 -16.92 30.65 29.86
CA PHE A 63 -17.54 29.30 29.84
C PHE A 63 -18.74 29.11 28.89
N ALA A 64 -18.44 28.90 27.60
CA ALA A 64 -19.31 28.15 26.69
C ALA A 64 -18.47 27.43 25.60
N PHE A 65 -18.77 26.14 25.41
CA PHE A 65 -18.17 25.20 24.45
C PHE A 65 -18.28 25.67 22.98
N PRO A 66 -17.29 25.43 22.09
CA PRO A 66 -17.41 25.81 20.68
C PRO A 66 -17.86 24.60 19.83
N PHE A 67 -19.17 24.36 19.77
CA PHE A 67 -19.80 23.73 18.60
C PHE A 67 -21.18 24.35 18.42
N THR A 68 -21.23 25.49 17.71
CA THR A 68 -22.45 25.96 17.04
C THR A 68 -22.06 26.41 15.63
N MET A 69 -22.64 25.75 14.63
CA MET A 69 -22.57 26.18 13.23
C MET A 69 -23.33 27.50 13.07
N PRO A 70 -22.77 28.54 12.42
CA PRO A 70 -23.54 29.72 12.05
C PRO A 70 -24.40 29.44 10.81
N ALA A 71 -25.63 29.94 10.84
CA ALA A 71 -26.59 29.85 9.74
C ALA A 71 -26.09 30.56 8.46
N ARG A 72 -26.56 30.04 7.31
CA ARG A 72 -26.29 30.49 5.94
C ARG A 72 -26.18 32.01 5.81
N ARG A 73 -25.00 32.48 5.41
CA ARG A 73 -24.80 33.79 4.76
C ARG A 73 -23.77 33.61 3.65
N GLU A 74 -24.17 33.95 2.43
CA GLU A 74 -23.36 33.87 1.21
C GLU A 74 -22.13 34.78 1.31
N TRP A 75 -20.96 34.26 0.91
CA TRP A 75 -19.69 34.97 0.89
C TRP A 75 -19.35 35.39 -0.55
N PRO A 76 -18.96 36.65 -0.82
CA PRO A 76 -18.60 37.08 -2.17
C PRO A 76 -17.17 36.64 -2.53
N ALA A 77 -17.01 36.17 -3.77
CA ALA A 77 -15.74 35.71 -4.32
C ALA A 77 -14.65 36.81 -4.29
N ALA A 78 -13.51 36.51 -3.65
CA ALA A 78 -12.26 37.25 -3.79
C ALA A 78 -11.10 36.22 -3.79
N GLY A 79 -10.27 36.28 -4.83
CA GLY A 79 -9.36 35.19 -5.20
C GLY A 79 -8.01 35.14 -4.49
N GLY A 80 -7.37 33.97 -4.62
CA GLY A 80 -5.93 33.84 -4.83
C GLY A 80 -5.00 33.90 -3.61
N ALA A 81 -4.90 32.81 -2.85
CA ALA A 81 -3.66 32.32 -2.23
C ALA A 81 -3.89 30.88 -1.70
N GLY A 82 -3.54 29.88 -2.50
CA GLY A 82 -3.77 28.46 -2.20
C GLY A 82 -2.69 27.87 -1.29
N LEU A 83 -3.12 27.03 -0.34
CA LEU A 83 -2.27 26.04 0.34
C LEU A 83 -1.67 25.08 -0.72
N PRO A 84 -0.41 24.61 -0.58
CA PRO A 84 0.28 23.85 -1.63
C PRO A 84 -0.29 22.44 -1.88
N PHE A 85 -1.29 22.02 -1.09
CA PHE A 85 -2.02 20.76 -1.29
C PHE A 85 -3.43 20.94 -1.88
N ALA A 86 -3.90 22.18 -2.09
CA ALA A 86 -5.21 22.45 -2.66
C ALA A 86 -5.28 22.20 -4.18
N GLY A 87 -4.13 22.16 -4.87
CA GLY A 87 -4.03 21.94 -6.31
C GLY A 87 -4.38 20.53 -6.79
N LEU A 88 -4.52 19.56 -5.87
CA LEU A 88 -5.00 18.19 -6.17
C LEU A 88 -6.53 18.13 -6.34
N PHE A 89 -7.24 19.20 -6.03
CA PHE A 89 -8.68 19.35 -6.29
C PHE A 89 -8.90 20.50 -7.30
N GLY A 90 -8.41 20.30 -8.52
CA GLY A 90 -8.51 21.26 -9.60
C GLY A 90 -9.70 21.02 -10.53
N GLN A 91 -10.66 21.95 -10.48
CA GLN A 91 -11.55 22.40 -11.56
C GLN A 91 -12.43 21.35 -12.28
N GLY A 92 -13.68 21.24 -11.84
CA GLY A 92 -14.77 20.68 -12.64
C GLY A 92 -16.14 20.97 -12.03
N GLY A 93 -16.90 21.89 -12.65
CA GLY A 93 -18.36 21.90 -12.63
C GLY A 93 -19.07 22.49 -11.41
N ALA A 94 -19.17 23.82 -11.33
CA ALA A 94 -20.29 24.46 -10.63
C ALA A 94 -21.50 24.55 -11.60
N ALA A 95 -22.46 23.63 -11.45
CA ALA A 95 -23.81 23.72 -12.00
C ALA A 95 -24.81 23.20 -10.94
N PRO A 96 -26.06 23.67 -10.92
CA PRO A 96 -26.81 23.87 -9.68
C PRO A 96 -27.36 22.55 -9.12
N LEU A 97 -26.95 22.23 -7.89
CA LEU A 97 -27.57 21.21 -7.04
C LEU A 97 -28.95 21.69 -6.55
N ALA A 98 -29.93 21.67 -7.44
CA ALA A 98 -31.34 21.82 -7.10
C ALA A 98 -32.08 20.57 -7.59
N GLY A 99 -32.04 19.49 -6.81
CA GLY A 99 -32.83 18.29 -7.13
C GLY A 99 -32.40 16.96 -6.52
N MET A 100 -31.20 16.84 -5.93
CA MET A 100 -30.80 15.62 -5.23
C MET A 100 -31.00 15.77 -3.73
N ALA A 101 -31.91 14.98 -3.16
CA ALA A 101 -31.93 14.73 -1.72
C ALA A 101 -30.58 14.11 -1.35
N LEU A 102 -29.76 14.83 -0.59
CA LEU A 102 -28.57 14.26 0.04
C LEU A 102 -29.06 13.10 0.93
N PRO A 103 -28.49 11.89 0.84
CA PRO A 103 -28.79 10.85 1.80
C PRO A 103 -28.51 11.40 3.18
N VAL A 104 -29.50 11.30 4.06
CA VAL A 104 -29.43 11.85 5.42
C VAL A 104 -28.50 10.95 6.21
N ALA A 105 -27.20 11.26 6.17
CA ALA A 105 -26.22 10.70 7.08
C ALA A 105 -26.54 11.24 8.48
N ALA A 106 -27.21 10.43 9.30
CA ALA A 106 -27.55 10.78 10.68
C ALA A 106 -26.99 9.73 11.62
N VAL A 107 -26.46 10.18 12.76
CA VAL A 107 -26.13 9.29 13.87
C VAL A 107 -27.40 9.13 14.71
N PRO A 108 -27.82 7.90 15.05
CA PRO A 108 -29.00 7.68 15.88
C PRO A 108 -28.92 8.47 17.18
N PRO A 109 -29.96 9.21 17.58
CA PRO A 109 -29.90 10.07 18.77
C PRO A 109 -29.49 9.33 20.05
N GLU A 110 -29.91 8.06 20.19
CA GLU A 110 -29.50 7.22 21.32
C GLU A 110 -28.01 6.91 21.29
N LYS A 111 -27.51 6.48 20.13
CA LYS A 111 -26.08 6.17 19.97
C LYS A 111 -25.23 7.42 20.12
N LEU A 112 -25.68 8.55 19.60
CA LEU A 112 -25.01 9.84 19.76
C LEU A 112 -24.93 10.25 21.23
N ARG A 113 -26.04 10.13 21.99
CA ARG A 113 -26.04 10.40 23.44
C ARG A 113 -25.10 9.48 24.20
N GLN A 114 -25.09 8.19 23.87
CA GLN A 114 -24.15 7.23 24.47
C GLN A 114 -22.70 7.64 24.21
N LEU A 115 -22.35 7.89 22.94
CA LEU A 115 -21.00 8.29 22.55
C LEU A 115 -20.57 9.62 23.21
N GLN A 116 -21.49 10.59 23.30
CA GLN A 116 -21.24 11.86 24.00
C GLN A 116 -21.02 11.66 25.51
N ALA A 117 -21.80 10.79 26.15
CA ALA A 117 -21.66 10.50 27.58
C ALA A 117 -20.34 9.76 27.88
N ASP A 118 -19.95 8.80 27.05
CA ASP A 118 -18.68 8.09 27.17
C ASP A 118 -17.50 9.04 26.94
N TYR A 119 -17.55 9.86 25.89
CA TYR A 119 -16.54 10.88 25.62
C TYR A 119 -16.41 11.89 26.76
N ALA A 120 -17.53 12.39 27.31
CA ALA A 120 -17.51 13.32 28.43
C ALA A 120 -16.88 12.71 29.68
N ARG A 121 -17.19 11.43 29.97
CA ARG A 121 -16.62 10.69 31.10
C ARG A 121 -15.11 10.52 30.96
N GLU A 122 -14.66 10.03 29.81
CA GLU A 122 -13.23 9.82 29.54
C GLU A 122 -12.46 11.14 29.48
N SER A 123 -13.05 12.19 28.91
CA SER A 123 -12.47 13.54 28.89
C SER A 123 -12.29 14.07 30.32
N ALA A 124 -13.32 13.96 31.16
CA ALA A 124 -13.26 14.40 32.55
C ALA A 124 -12.18 13.63 33.34
N GLU A 125 -12.06 12.32 33.11
CA GLU A 125 -11.01 11.51 33.72
C GLU A 125 -9.61 11.95 33.27
N LEU A 126 -9.41 12.21 31.98
CA LEU A 126 -8.13 12.68 31.47
C LEU A 126 -7.76 14.07 32.02
N PHE A 127 -8.72 14.99 32.12
CA PHE A 127 -8.50 16.30 32.76
C PHE A 127 -8.20 16.17 34.26
N ARG A 128 -8.84 15.22 34.95
CA ARG A 128 -8.56 14.94 36.37
C ARG A 128 -7.13 14.43 36.57
N GLN A 129 -6.64 13.55 35.69
CA GLN A 129 -5.26 13.07 35.71
C GLN A 129 -4.25 14.18 35.40
N ALA A 130 -4.60 15.12 34.53
CA ALA A 130 -3.73 16.26 34.20
C ALA A 130 -3.64 17.30 35.32
N THR A 131 -4.65 17.35 36.20
CA THR A 131 -4.77 18.34 37.28
C THR A 131 -4.51 17.75 38.67
N SER A 132 -4.25 16.45 38.79
CA SER A 132 -3.93 15.80 40.07
C SER A 132 -2.55 16.17 40.59
N ALA A 133 -2.41 16.20 41.92
CA ALA A 133 -1.15 16.52 42.60
C ALA A 133 -0.03 15.52 42.27
N GLU A 134 -0.39 14.27 41.96
CA GLU A 134 0.49 13.31 41.31
C GLU A 134 0.20 13.35 39.80
N LEU A 135 1.18 13.82 39.00
CA LEU A 135 1.08 13.84 37.55
C LEU A 135 1.23 12.41 37.02
N VAL A 136 0.13 11.67 36.97
CA VAL A 136 0.09 10.34 36.38
C VAL A 136 0.01 10.48 34.87
N ALA A 137 1.06 10.06 34.16
CA ALA A 137 1.05 10.05 32.71
C ALA A 137 0.02 9.01 32.22
N PRO A 138 -0.92 9.37 31.33
CA PRO A 138 -1.86 8.41 30.77
C PRO A 138 -1.14 7.30 30.00
N GLU A 139 -1.69 6.09 30.05
CA GLU A 139 -1.13 4.95 29.31
C GLU A 139 -1.35 5.13 27.80
N LEU A 140 -0.27 5.16 27.03
CA LEU A 140 -0.29 5.31 25.57
C LEU A 140 -0.05 3.95 24.91
N LYS A 141 -1.10 3.34 24.38
CA LYS A 141 -1.04 2.03 23.68
C LYS A 141 -0.66 2.14 22.20
N ASP A 142 -0.73 3.34 21.63
CA ASP A 142 -0.41 3.60 20.23
C ASP A 142 1.11 3.70 20.03
N ARG A 143 1.63 2.95 19.05
CA ARG A 143 3.08 2.88 18.76
C ARG A 143 3.70 4.24 18.44
N ARG A 144 2.94 5.18 17.87
CA ARG A 144 3.41 6.55 17.53
C ARG A 144 3.89 7.33 18.76
N PHE A 145 3.38 6.99 19.93
CA PHE A 145 3.71 7.65 21.20
C PHE A 145 4.48 6.74 22.17
N SER A 146 5.12 5.68 21.66
CA SER A 146 5.81 4.68 22.47
C SER A 146 7.16 5.14 23.05
N ALA A 147 7.81 6.14 22.43
CA ALA A 147 9.11 6.62 22.86
C ALA A 147 9.06 7.28 24.25
N GLU A 148 10.12 7.11 25.04
CA GLU A 148 10.22 7.66 26.40
C GLU A 148 10.04 9.18 26.47
N ALA A 149 10.40 9.92 25.39
CA ALA A 149 10.19 11.36 25.31
C ALA A 149 8.71 11.78 25.45
N TRP A 150 7.77 10.94 25.01
CA TRP A 150 6.34 11.17 25.18
C TRP A 150 5.87 10.96 26.61
N LYS A 151 6.48 10.01 27.34
CA LYS A 151 6.14 9.68 28.73
C LYS A 151 6.85 10.59 29.74
N ALA A 152 8.01 11.13 29.38
CA ALA A 152 8.84 11.96 30.25
C ALA A 152 8.20 13.31 30.60
N SER A 153 7.22 13.77 29.83
CA SER A 153 6.56 15.06 30.03
C SER A 153 5.04 14.86 30.14
N PRO A 154 4.43 15.14 31.31
CA PRO A 154 2.98 15.02 31.50
C PRO A 154 2.16 15.80 30.48
N ALA A 155 2.64 16.96 30.01
CA ALA A 155 1.97 17.75 28.97
C ALA A 155 1.94 17.04 27.60
N HIS A 156 3.04 16.38 27.22
CA HIS A 156 3.10 15.61 25.96
C HIS A 156 2.25 14.34 26.05
N ALA A 157 2.31 13.62 27.18
CA ALA A 157 1.47 12.46 27.42
C ALA A 157 -0.03 12.82 27.40
N PHE A 158 -0.41 13.94 28.03
CA PHE A 158 -1.77 14.47 27.97
C PHE A 158 -2.19 14.82 26.54
N THR A 159 -1.34 15.51 25.78
CA THR A 159 -1.62 15.89 24.38
C THR A 159 -1.85 14.65 23.51
N ALA A 160 -1.02 13.61 23.65
CA ALA A 160 -1.17 12.35 22.95
C ALA A 160 -2.46 11.63 23.34
N ALA A 161 -2.76 11.53 24.64
CA ALA A 161 -3.97 10.88 25.14
C ALA A 161 -5.25 11.63 24.73
N TRP A 162 -5.23 12.97 24.77
CA TRP A 162 -6.33 13.82 24.32
C TRP A 162 -6.60 13.61 22.83
N TYR A 163 -5.56 13.59 22.00
CA TYR A 163 -5.68 13.28 20.58
C TYR A 163 -6.26 11.87 20.36
N LEU A 164 -5.75 10.84 21.05
CA LEU A 164 -6.23 9.46 20.91
C LEU A 164 -7.71 9.32 21.29
N LEU A 165 -8.15 10.01 22.34
CA LEU A 165 -9.55 10.05 22.75
C LEU A 165 -10.43 10.69 21.66
N ASN A 166 -10.02 11.84 21.12
CA ASN A 166 -10.75 12.52 20.06
C ASN A 166 -10.79 11.69 18.77
N ALA A 167 -9.68 11.07 18.39
CA ALA A 167 -9.63 10.19 17.23
C ALA A 167 -10.59 9.00 17.39
N ARG A 168 -10.54 8.30 18.53
CA ARG A 168 -11.48 7.20 18.85
C ARG A 168 -12.93 7.65 18.79
N TYR A 169 -13.24 8.83 19.32
CA TYR A 169 -14.59 9.38 19.28
C TYR A 169 -15.07 9.67 17.86
N LEU A 170 -14.23 10.30 17.02
CA LEU A 170 -14.55 10.55 15.61
C LEU A 170 -14.74 9.25 14.83
N HIS A 171 -13.91 8.23 15.08
CA HIS A 171 -14.10 6.91 14.47
C HIS A 171 -15.41 6.26 14.92
N ALA A 172 -15.73 6.29 16.21
CA ALA A 172 -16.98 5.76 16.73
C ALA A 172 -18.23 6.50 16.18
N LEU A 173 -18.12 7.81 15.95
CA LEU A 173 -19.15 8.59 15.26
C LEU A 173 -19.31 8.15 13.82
N ALA A 174 -18.21 7.98 13.08
CA ALA A 174 -18.22 7.51 11.69
C ALA A 174 -18.87 6.12 11.56
N ASP A 175 -18.55 5.20 12.48
CA ASP A 175 -19.14 3.86 12.53
C ASP A 175 -20.64 3.88 12.85
N ALA A 176 -21.09 4.87 13.62
CA ALA A 176 -22.48 5.04 14.01
C ALA A 176 -23.34 5.80 12.99
N VAL A 177 -22.77 6.30 11.88
CA VAL A 177 -23.55 6.98 10.83
C VAL A 177 -24.44 5.97 10.11
N GLU A 178 -25.76 6.19 10.17
CA GLU A 178 -26.72 5.47 9.35
C GLU A 178 -26.74 6.04 7.94
N THR A 179 -26.14 5.29 7.03
CA THR A 179 -26.12 5.51 5.58
C THR A 179 -25.85 4.18 4.90
N ASP A 180 -25.94 4.14 3.56
CA ASP A 180 -25.52 2.97 2.78
C ASP A 180 -24.05 2.58 3.09
N PRO A 181 -23.69 1.28 2.99
CA PRO A 181 -22.37 0.80 3.36
C PRO A 181 -21.21 1.57 2.70
N LYS A 182 -21.33 1.89 1.42
CA LYS A 182 -20.27 2.56 0.65
C LYS A 182 -20.03 3.99 1.12
N THR A 183 -21.09 4.75 1.36
CA THR A 183 -20.97 6.10 1.95
C THR A 183 -20.38 6.04 3.36
N ARG A 184 -20.73 5.02 4.15
CA ARG A 184 -20.16 4.84 5.49
C ARG A 184 -18.65 4.58 5.43
N GLU A 185 -18.18 3.71 4.54
CA GLU A 185 -16.75 3.48 4.35
C GLU A 185 -16.01 4.73 3.85
N ARG A 186 -16.62 5.52 2.96
CA ARG A 186 -16.07 6.84 2.54
C ARG A 186 -15.90 7.79 3.73
N ILE A 187 -16.89 7.86 4.62
CA ILE A 187 -16.81 8.68 5.84
C ILE A 187 -15.72 8.13 6.78
N ARG A 188 -15.68 6.82 7.01
CA ARG A 188 -14.66 6.17 7.84
C ARG A 188 -13.26 6.45 7.32
N PHE A 189 -13.06 6.28 6.02
CA PHE A 189 -11.80 6.56 5.34
C PHE A 189 -11.41 8.04 5.50
N ALA A 190 -12.32 8.98 5.25
CA ALA A 190 -12.05 10.41 5.42
C ALA A 190 -11.67 10.78 6.86
N VAL A 191 -12.38 10.21 7.85
CA VAL A 191 -12.05 10.38 9.27
C VAL A 191 -10.67 9.80 9.58
N GLN A 192 -10.35 8.61 9.06
CA GLN A 192 -9.03 8.00 9.23
C GLN A 192 -7.90 8.85 8.63
N GLN A 193 -8.09 9.41 7.43
CA GLN A 193 -7.10 10.31 6.82
C GLN A 193 -6.91 11.57 7.67
N TRP A 194 -8.00 12.16 8.14
CA TRP A 194 -7.97 13.38 8.95
C TRP A 194 -7.31 13.15 10.32
N THR A 195 -7.71 12.10 11.05
CA THR A 195 -7.13 11.78 12.35
C THR A 195 -5.66 11.42 12.20
N ALA A 196 -5.27 10.68 11.16
CA ALA A 196 -3.87 10.37 10.87
C ALA A 196 -3.04 11.64 10.60
N ALA A 197 -3.55 12.55 9.77
CA ALA A 197 -2.85 13.79 9.41
C ALA A 197 -2.69 14.76 10.60
N THR A 198 -3.68 14.82 11.48
CA THR A 198 -3.69 15.73 12.64
C THR A 198 -2.98 15.17 13.87
N ALA A 199 -2.31 14.01 13.75
CA ALA A 199 -1.57 13.43 14.87
C ALA A 199 -0.49 14.38 15.39
N PRO A 200 -0.40 14.64 16.72
CA PRO A 200 0.62 15.51 17.31
C PRO A 200 2.05 15.12 16.94
N SER A 201 2.29 13.82 16.70
CA SER A 201 3.56 13.29 16.23
C SER A 201 4.05 13.89 14.92
N ASN A 202 3.13 14.37 14.06
CA ASN A 202 3.47 14.86 12.72
C ASN A 202 4.00 16.29 12.70
N PHE A 203 3.97 16.99 13.85
CA PHE A 203 4.35 18.40 13.93
C PHE A 203 5.53 18.58 14.87
N LEU A 204 6.61 19.22 14.39
CA LEU A 204 7.81 19.50 15.20
C LEU A 204 7.47 20.22 16.52
N ALA A 205 6.51 21.15 16.49
CA ALA A 205 6.09 21.90 17.67
C ALA A 205 5.43 21.05 18.77
N LEU A 206 4.92 19.86 18.43
CA LEU A 206 4.20 18.97 19.33
C LEU A 206 4.89 17.61 19.53
N ASN A 207 5.97 17.34 18.79
CA ASN A 207 6.69 16.07 18.83
C ASN A 207 7.95 16.17 19.72
N PRO A 208 7.92 15.65 20.96
CA PRO A 208 9.04 15.75 21.89
C PRO A 208 10.25 14.93 21.45
N GLU A 209 10.06 13.87 20.67
CA GLU A 209 11.18 13.09 20.13
C GLU A 209 11.93 13.88 19.06
N ALA A 210 11.21 14.55 18.16
CA ALA A 210 11.81 15.40 17.13
C ALA A 210 12.48 16.65 17.76
N GLN A 211 11.86 17.27 18.77
CA GLN A 211 12.46 18.37 19.52
C GLN A 211 13.74 17.95 20.24
N LYS A 212 13.72 16.80 20.91
CA LYS A 212 14.90 16.24 21.56
C LYS A 212 16.03 16.00 20.55
N ASN A 213 15.72 15.37 19.41
CA ASN A 213 16.71 15.13 18.36
C ASN A 213 17.26 16.42 17.76
N LEU A 214 16.42 17.45 17.57
CA LEU A 214 16.83 18.78 17.13
C LEU A 214 17.88 19.39 18.08
N LEU A 215 17.63 19.31 19.39
CA LEU A 215 18.54 19.81 20.40
C LEU A 215 19.85 19.01 20.47
N GLU A 216 19.75 17.67 20.47
CA GLU A 216 20.91 16.76 20.53
C GLU A 216 21.84 16.92 19.30
N THR A 217 21.26 17.18 18.13
CA THR A 217 22.00 17.39 16.87
C THR A 217 22.33 18.85 16.57
N GLN A 218 22.00 19.78 17.47
CA GLN A 218 22.21 21.23 17.29
C GLN A 218 21.63 21.76 15.97
N GLY A 219 20.47 21.24 15.54
CA GLY A 219 19.80 21.67 14.31
C GLY A 219 20.13 20.86 13.05
N GLU A 220 21.15 20.00 13.09
CA GLU A 220 21.60 19.25 11.91
C GLU A 220 20.54 18.25 11.41
N SER A 221 19.79 17.62 12.32
CA SER A 221 18.67 16.74 11.97
C SER A 221 17.59 17.44 11.14
N LEU A 222 17.25 18.69 11.46
CA LEU A 222 16.25 19.45 10.71
C LEU A 222 16.80 19.92 9.37
N ARG A 223 18.08 20.31 9.30
CA ARG A 223 18.74 20.66 8.04
C ARG A 223 18.72 19.47 7.07
N GLN A 224 19.06 18.29 7.57
CA GLN A 224 18.99 17.06 6.80
C GLN A 224 17.55 16.71 6.40
N GLY A 225 16.60 16.84 7.33
CA GLY A 225 15.19 16.59 7.04
C GLY A 225 14.59 17.50 5.96
N LEU A 226 14.97 18.78 5.94
CA LEU A 226 14.59 19.71 4.87
C LEU A 226 15.23 19.33 3.53
N SER A 227 16.50 18.89 3.54
CA SER A 227 17.16 18.36 2.34
C SER A 227 16.41 17.14 1.79
N ASN A 228 15.96 16.24 2.67
CA ASN A 228 15.20 15.05 2.29
C ASN A 228 13.83 15.44 1.70
N LEU A 229 13.11 16.39 2.32
CA LEU A 229 11.84 16.91 1.81
C LEU A 229 11.98 17.53 0.43
N LEU A 230 13.01 18.36 0.21
CA LEU A 230 13.26 18.98 -1.10
C LEU A 230 13.59 17.94 -2.18
N ALA A 231 14.36 16.91 -1.84
CA ALA A 231 14.67 15.81 -2.76
C ALA A 231 13.39 15.01 -3.12
N ASP A 232 12.51 14.76 -2.15
CA ASP A 232 11.25 14.04 -2.38
C ASP A 232 10.25 14.87 -3.21
N LEU A 233 10.19 16.19 -2.98
CA LEU A 233 9.41 17.10 -3.82
C LEU A 233 9.89 17.11 -5.28
N GLN A 234 11.20 17.02 -5.51
CA GLN A 234 11.76 16.89 -6.87
C GLN A 234 11.41 15.55 -7.52
N ARG A 235 11.31 14.47 -6.72
CA ARG A 235 10.90 13.14 -7.21
C ARG A 235 9.39 13.00 -7.40
N GLY A 236 8.59 13.86 -6.79
CA GLY A 236 7.13 13.78 -6.81
C GLY A 236 6.54 12.66 -5.95
N LYS A 237 7.34 11.99 -5.11
CA LYS A 237 6.92 10.91 -4.21
C LYS A 237 7.71 10.95 -2.90
N ILE A 238 7.11 10.45 -1.81
CA ILE A 238 7.77 10.32 -0.50
C ILE A 238 8.73 9.12 -0.54
N SER A 239 9.99 9.32 -0.15
CA SER A 239 10.95 8.22 -0.02
C SER A 239 10.68 7.39 1.23
N GLN A 240 10.26 6.14 1.03
CA GLN A 240 10.00 5.17 2.10
C GLN A 240 11.17 4.21 2.35
N THR A 241 12.17 4.20 1.47
CA THR A 241 13.38 3.36 1.63
C THR A 241 14.58 4.00 0.91
N ASP A 242 15.79 3.61 1.30
CA ASP A 242 16.99 3.93 0.55
C ASP A 242 17.07 3.08 -0.73
N GLU A 243 16.58 3.66 -1.84
CA GLU A 243 16.57 3.02 -3.15
C GLU A 243 17.99 2.76 -3.70
N SER A 244 19.03 3.45 -3.20
CA SER A 244 20.41 3.31 -3.71
C SER A 244 21.04 1.94 -3.40
N GLN A 245 20.50 1.24 -2.41
CA GLN A 245 20.97 -0.09 -2.00
C GLN A 245 20.43 -1.20 -2.90
N PHE A 246 19.46 -0.94 -3.77
CA PHE A 246 18.77 -1.96 -4.55
C PHE A 246 18.96 -1.77 -6.05
N VAL A 247 19.38 -2.84 -6.72
CA VAL A 247 19.58 -2.90 -8.16
C VAL A 247 18.98 -4.22 -8.68
N VAL A 248 17.87 -4.08 -9.41
CA VAL A 248 17.18 -5.20 -10.07
C VAL A 248 18.15 -5.92 -11.01
N GLY A 249 18.21 -7.24 -10.91
CA GLY A 249 19.14 -8.13 -11.60
C GLY A 249 20.52 -8.29 -10.93
N LYS A 250 20.81 -7.57 -9.84
CA LYS A 250 22.05 -7.76 -9.06
C LYS A 250 21.78 -8.31 -7.67
N ASN A 251 21.00 -7.58 -6.88
CA ASN A 251 20.65 -7.96 -5.50
C ASN A 251 19.15 -8.02 -5.25
N LEU A 252 18.33 -7.71 -6.25
CA LEU A 252 16.92 -8.07 -6.35
C LEU A 252 16.69 -8.81 -7.66
N ALA A 253 15.72 -9.72 -7.73
CA ALA A 253 15.41 -10.47 -8.96
C ALA A 253 16.64 -11.14 -9.58
N ASN A 254 17.50 -11.71 -8.74
CA ASN A 254 18.80 -12.25 -9.16
C ASN A 254 18.82 -13.78 -9.22
N THR A 255 17.66 -14.44 -9.19
CA THR A 255 17.58 -15.88 -9.44
C THR A 255 18.01 -16.19 -10.87
N GLU A 256 18.98 -17.08 -11.03
CA GLU A 256 19.58 -17.38 -12.34
C GLU A 256 18.54 -17.95 -13.32
N GLY A 257 18.46 -17.38 -14.52
CA GLY A 257 17.50 -17.76 -15.54
C GLY A 257 17.75 -17.05 -16.86
N ALA A 258 16.85 -17.23 -17.81
CA ALA A 258 16.91 -16.59 -19.12
C ALA A 258 15.52 -16.24 -19.64
N VAL A 259 15.42 -15.14 -20.38
CA VAL A 259 14.26 -14.83 -21.22
C VAL A 259 14.28 -15.78 -22.41
N VAL A 260 13.19 -16.54 -22.59
CA VAL A 260 13.06 -17.59 -23.62
C VAL A 260 11.96 -17.30 -24.63
N PHE A 261 11.11 -16.31 -24.34
CA PHE A 261 10.10 -15.79 -25.26
C PHE A 261 9.84 -14.32 -24.94
N GLU A 262 9.50 -13.52 -25.94
CA GLU A 262 9.10 -12.13 -25.76
C GLU A 262 8.15 -11.67 -26.86
N ASN A 263 7.30 -10.71 -26.52
CA ASN A 263 6.47 -9.98 -27.47
C ASN A 263 6.25 -8.54 -27.00
N ALA A 264 5.26 -7.85 -27.58
CA ALA A 264 5.00 -6.45 -27.27
C ALA A 264 4.55 -6.19 -25.82
N LEU A 265 4.01 -7.19 -25.11
CA LEU A 265 3.40 -7.04 -23.78
C LEU A 265 4.22 -7.69 -22.65
N MET A 266 5.03 -8.71 -22.94
CA MET A 266 5.76 -9.41 -21.90
C MET A 266 7.03 -10.13 -22.38
N GLN A 267 7.88 -10.47 -21.41
CA GLN A 267 8.97 -11.43 -21.53
C GLN A 267 8.64 -12.66 -20.68
N LEU A 268 8.88 -13.87 -21.19
CA LEU A 268 8.77 -15.11 -20.44
C LEU A 268 10.16 -15.55 -19.97
N ILE A 269 10.34 -15.61 -18.66
CA ILE A 269 11.56 -16.07 -18.02
C ILE A 269 11.45 -17.57 -17.73
N GLN A 270 12.46 -18.34 -18.11
CA GLN A 270 12.69 -19.69 -17.61
C GLN A 270 13.87 -19.67 -16.64
N TYR A 271 13.64 -20.10 -15.40
CA TYR A 271 14.71 -20.15 -14.40
C TYR A 271 15.53 -21.43 -14.52
N LYS A 272 16.81 -21.33 -14.13
CA LYS A 272 17.74 -22.46 -14.13
C LYS A 272 17.39 -23.45 -13.02
N PRO A 273 17.20 -24.74 -13.34
CA PRO A 273 17.01 -25.76 -12.32
C PRO A 273 18.20 -25.84 -11.34
N VAL A 274 17.92 -25.95 -10.05
CA VAL A 274 18.94 -26.01 -8.98
C VAL A 274 19.02 -27.37 -8.28
N THR A 275 18.21 -28.34 -8.70
CA THR A 275 18.18 -29.70 -8.14
C THR A 275 18.59 -30.76 -9.18
N PRO A 276 19.12 -31.93 -8.76
CA PRO A 276 19.46 -33.02 -9.68
C PRO A 276 18.26 -33.63 -10.42
N SER A 277 17.06 -33.47 -9.88
CA SER A 277 15.80 -33.96 -10.44
C SER A 277 14.68 -32.94 -10.22
N VAL A 278 13.83 -32.77 -11.21
CA VAL A 278 12.70 -31.83 -11.20
C VAL A 278 11.39 -32.50 -11.58
N TYR A 279 10.26 -31.97 -11.11
CA TYR A 279 8.93 -32.39 -11.54
C TYR A 279 8.74 -32.16 -13.05
N GLU A 280 8.10 -33.11 -13.72
CA GLU A 280 7.99 -33.11 -15.18
C GLU A 280 7.03 -32.04 -15.70
N ARG A 281 5.99 -31.69 -14.93
CA ARG A 281 5.11 -30.56 -15.22
C ARG A 281 5.74 -29.27 -14.67
N PRO A 282 5.98 -28.25 -15.51
CA PRO A 282 6.51 -26.97 -15.03
C PRO A 282 5.44 -26.15 -14.31
N LEU A 283 5.88 -25.18 -13.52
CA LEU A 283 5.07 -24.13 -12.90
C LEU A 283 5.21 -22.84 -13.73
N LEU A 284 4.10 -22.32 -14.27
CA LEU A 284 4.02 -20.97 -14.84
C LEU A 284 3.48 -19.99 -13.80
N ILE A 285 4.20 -18.91 -13.56
CA ILE A 285 3.81 -17.82 -12.67
C ILE A 285 3.33 -16.63 -13.50
N VAL A 286 2.09 -16.21 -13.25
CA VAL A 286 1.44 -15.01 -13.77
C VAL A 286 1.38 -13.96 -12.64
N PRO A 287 2.40 -13.10 -12.52
CA PRO A 287 2.41 -12.04 -11.52
C PRO A 287 1.42 -10.92 -11.90
N PRO A 288 1.14 -9.98 -11.00
CA PRO A 288 0.37 -8.79 -11.35
C PRO A 288 1.14 -7.94 -12.37
N CYS A 289 0.39 -7.23 -13.21
CA CYS A 289 0.90 -6.14 -14.06
C CYS A 289 0.82 -4.77 -13.37
N ILE A 290 0.20 -4.71 -12.17
CA ILE A 290 0.28 -3.59 -11.23
C ILE A 290 1.50 -3.81 -10.35
N ASN A 291 2.48 -2.90 -10.45
CA ASN A 291 3.87 -3.10 -10.02
C ASN A 291 4.56 -4.28 -10.74
N LYS A 292 5.83 -4.50 -10.43
CA LYS A 292 6.69 -5.46 -11.14
C LYS A 292 6.68 -6.86 -10.52
N PHE A 293 7.02 -7.87 -11.31
CA PHE A 293 6.94 -9.27 -10.88
C PHE A 293 7.86 -9.64 -9.71
N TYR A 294 8.96 -8.89 -9.53
CA TYR A 294 10.04 -9.30 -8.63
C TYR A 294 9.66 -9.27 -7.14
N ILE A 295 8.44 -8.90 -6.78
CA ILE A 295 7.87 -9.20 -5.46
C ILE A 295 7.88 -10.70 -5.13
N LEU A 296 7.78 -11.55 -6.16
CA LEU A 296 7.87 -13.02 -6.03
C LEU A 296 9.33 -13.52 -6.11
N ASP A 297 10.29 -12.66 -6.46
CA ASP A 297 11.71 -12.95 -6.59
C ASP A 297 12.54 -11.76 -6.08
N LEU A 298 12.41 -11.42 -4.80
CA LEU A 298 13.12 -10.28 -4.19
C LEU A 298 14.60 -10.61 -4.00
N GLN A 299 15.02 -10.84 -2.75
CA GLN A 299 16.34 -11.30 -2.40
C GLN A 299 16.33 -12.84 -2.28
N PRO A 300 17.49 -13.50 -2.33
CA PRO A 300 17.56 -14.96 -2.19
C PRO A 300 16.85 -15.51 -0.94
N GLU A 301 16.84 -14.75 0.16
CA GLU A 301 16.25 -15.17 1.43
C GLU A 301 14.72 -15.03 1.49
N ASN A 302 14.11 -14.35 0.51
CA ASN A 302 12.66 -14.14 0.44
C ASN A 302 12.08 -14.26 -0.98
N SER A 303 12.76 -15.00 -1.86
CA SER A 303 12.27 -15.35 -3.18
C SER A 303 11.39 -16.61 -3.16
N LEU A 304 10.13 -16.46 -3.56
CA LEU A 304 9.21 -17.58 -3.76
C LEU A 304 9.65 -18.43 -4.97
N VAL A 305 10.17 -17.78 -6.01
CA VAL A 305 10.74 -18.44 -7.20
C VAL A 305 11.89 -19.36 -6.80
N ALA A 306 12.87 -18.85 -6.06
CA ALA A 306 14.01 -19.63 -5.58
C ALA A 306 13.57 -20.79 -4.68
N HIS A 307 12.54 -20.57 -3.85
CA HIS A 307 11.96 -21.62 -3.02
C HIS A 307 11.34 -22.75 -3.85
N ALA A 308 10.52 -22.43 -4.86
CA ALA A 308 9.93 -23.43 -5.75
C ALA A 308 10.98 -24.21 -6.55
N LEU A 309 12.03 -23.54 -7.02
CA LEU A 309 13.17 -24.18 -7.68
C LEU A 309 13.90 -25.15 -6.74
N ALA A 310 14.15 -24.74 -5.49
CA ALA A 310 14.79 -25.58 -4.48
C ALA A 310 13.96 -26.82 -4.11
N SER A 311 12.62 -26.73 -4.20
CA SER A 311 11.70 -27.86 -4.05
C SER A 311 11.63 -28.78 -5.27
N GLY A 312 12.33 -28.45 -6.36
CA GLY A 312 12.43 -29.27 -7.56
C GLY A 312 11.36 -28.99 -8.60
N HIS A 313 10.71 -27.83 -8.59
CA HIS A 313 9.83 -27.41 -9.67
C HIS A 313 10.61 -26.72 -10.79
N GLN A 314 10.20 -26.91 -12.04
CA GLN A 314 10.68 -26.11 -13.16
C GLN A 314 9.85 -24.84 -13.23
N VAL A 315 10.44 -23.66 -13.06
CA VAL A 315 9.69 -22.41 -12.93
C VAL A 315 9.83 -21.54 -14.17
N PHE A 316 8.69 -21.09 -14.68
CA PHE A 316 8.55 -20.05 -15.68
C PHE A 316 7.79 -18.87 -15.08
N LEU A 317 8.09 -17.64 -15.51
CA LEU A 317 7.45 -16.44 -14.99
C LEU A 317 7.26 -15.41 -16.09
N ILE A 318 6.08 -14.79 -16.14
CA ILE A 318 5.80 -13.66 -17.04
C ILE A 318 6.34 -12.37 -16.43
N SER A 319 7.22 -11.68 -17.14
CA SER A 319 7.64 -10.30 -16.84
C SER A 319 6.90 -9.34 -17.77
N TRP A 320 5.86 -8.69 -17.24
CA TRP A 320 5.08 -7.68 -17.96
C TRP A 320 5.94 -6.48 -18.37
N ARG A 321 5.69 -5.95 -19.57
CA ARG A 321 6.25 -4.67 -20.03
C ARG A 321 5.61 -3.52 -19.28
N ASN A 322 6.38 -2.47 -18.99
CA ASN A 322 5.84 -1.24 -18.46
C ASN A 322 5.20 -0.45 -19.60
N ALA A 323 3.92 -0.08 -19.49
CA ALA A 323 3.21 0.50 -20.63
C ALA A 323 3.76 1.88 -21.00
N ASP A 324 4.06 2.05 -22.29
CA ASP A 324 4.41 3.32 -22.91
C ASP A 324 3.39 3.68 -24.01
N ALA A 325 3.60 4.80 -24.68
CA ALA A 325 2.72 5.26 -25.74
C ALA A 325 2.54 4.24 -26.88
N SER A 326 3.48 3.32 -27.10
CA SER A 326 3.39 2.33 -28.17
C SER A 326 2.38 1.22 -27.90
N ILE A 327 2.06 0.95 -26.62
CA ILE A 327 1.07 -0.06 -26.22
C ILE A 327 -0.11 0.54 -25.44
N ALA A 328 -0.27 1.87 -25.43
CA ALA A 328 -1.35 2.56 -24.71
C ALA A 328 -2.77 2.10 -25.13
N GLY A 329 -2.90 1.57 -26.35
CA GLY A 329 -4.15 1.01 -26.88
C GLY A 329 -4.42 -0.45 -26.53
N ALA A 330 -3.51 -1.15 -25.86
CA ALA A 330 -3.70 -2.56 -25.53
C ALA A 330 -4.90 -2.74 -24.59
N THR A 331 -5.64 -3.82 -24.82
CA THR A 331 -6.90 -4.16 -24.17
C THR A 331 -6.74 -5.31 -23.18
N TRP A 332 -7.78 -5.60 -22.39
CA TRP A 332 -7.80 -6.78 -21.54
C TRP A 332 -7.62 -8.08 -22.35
N ASP A 333 -8.26 -8.17 -23.51
CA ASP A 333 -8.15 -9.31 -24.44
C ASP A 333 -6.72 -9.50 -24.96
N ASP A 334 -5.99 -8.43 -25.22
CA ASP A 334 -4.58 -8.52 -25.65
C ASP A 334 -3.71 -9.10 -24.53
N TYR A 335 -3.93 -8.69 -23.28
CA TYR A 335 -3.23 -9.26 -22.12
C TYR A 335 -3.58 -10.73 -21.88
N MET A 336 -4.79 -11.17 -22.26
CA MET A 336 -5.14 -12.60 -22.22
C MET A 336 -4.45 -13.35 -23.37
N ASN A 337 -4.63 -12.92 -24.61
CA ASN A 337 -4.11 -13.59 -25.81
C ASN A 337 -2.58 -13.57 -25.88
N ASP A 338 -1.99 -12.36 -25.90
CA ASP A 338 -0.56 -12.16 -26.08
C ASP A 338 0.19 -12.22 -24.73
N GLY A 339 -0.50 -12.18 -23.60
CA GLY A 339 0.09 -12.41 -22.29
C GLY A 339 -0.05 -13.85 -21.83
N VAL A 340 -1.13 -14.15 -21.12
CA VAL A 340 -1.30 -15.42 -20.38
C VAL A 340 -1.37 -16.64 -21.31
N LEU A 341 -2.15 -16.56 -22.39
CA LEU A 341 -2.34 -17.68 -23.32
C LEU A 341 -1.06 -17.96 -24.13
N ALA A 342 -0.38 -16.92 -24.62
CA ALA A 342 0.91 -17.06 -25.29
C ALA A 342 1.99 -17.66 -24.37
N ALA A 343 2.01 -17.27 -23.09
CA ALA A 343 2.92 -17.85 -22.11
C ALA A 343 2.63 -19.34 -21.85
N LEU A 344 1.35 -19.72 -21.68
CA LEU A 344 0.96 -21.13 -21.53
C LEU A 344 1.42 -21.98 -22.73
N ASP A 345 1.16 -21.51 -23.95
CA ASP A 345 1.59 -22.18 -25.18
C ASP A 345 3.12 -22.34 -25.24
N ALA A 346 3.87 -21.26 -24.98
CA ALA A 346 5.33 -21.30 -24.97
C ALA A 346 5.87 -22.30 -23.93
N VAL A 347 5.32 -22.32 -22.71
CA VAL A 347 5.74 -23.27 -21.66
C VAL A 347 5.43 -24.71 -22.04
N GLN A 348 4.24 -25.01 -22.59
CA GLN A 348 3.89 -26.36 -23.05
C GLN A 348 4.86 -26.84 -24.12
N GLN A 349 5.19 -25.99 -25.09
CA GLN A 349 6.10 -26.33 -26.17
C GLN A 349 7.56 -26.49 -25.70
N ILE A 350 8.04 -25.60 -24.83
CA ILE A 350 9.40 -25.70 -24.27
C ILE A 350 9.54 -26.97 -23.43
N SER A 351 8.58 -27.22 -22.52
CA SER A 351 8.61 -28.37 -21.62
C SER A 351 8.27 -29.69 -22.32
N ALA A 352 7.63 -29.63 -23.50
CA ALA A 352 7.02 -30.74 -24.21
C ALA A 352 6.02 -31.50 -23.32
N ARG A 353 5.15 -30.74 -22.63
CA ARG A 353 4.10 -31.27 -21.75
C ARG A 353 2.74 -30.74 -22.16
N GLU A 354 1.76 -31.62 -22.16
CA GLU A 354 0.37 -31.27 -22.44
C GLU A 354 -0.24 -30.41 -21.34
N GLN A 355 0.21 -30.57 -20.09
CA GLN A 355 -0.28 -29.78 -18.97
C GLN A 355 0.86 -29.21 -18.13
N VAL A 356 0.61 -28.02 -17.58
CA VAL A 356 1.49 -27.28 -16.67
C VAL A 356 0.74 -26.98 -15.36
N ASN A 357 1.46 -26.70 -14.29
CA ASN A 357 0.86 -26.06 -13.12
C ASN A 357 0.92 -24.54 -13.31
N ALA A 358 -0.07 -23.81 -12.83
CA ALA A 358 -0.12 -22.36 -13.00
C ALA A 358 -0.38 -21.65 -11.66
N LEU A 359 0.28 -20.52 -11.43
CA LEU A 359 0.09 -19.67 -10.27
C LEU A 359 -0.20 -18.25 -10.72
N GLY A 360 -1.26 -17.65 -10.21
CA GLY A 360 -1.57 -16.24 -10.39
C GLY A 360 -1.51 -15.48 -9.06
N PHE A 361 -0.91 -14.29 -9.06
CA PHE A 361 -0.82 -13.43 -7.88
C PHE A 361 -1.54 -12.09 -8.12
N CYS A 362 -2.38 -11.68 -7.17
CA CYS A 362 -3.17 -10.44 -7.26
C CYS A 362 -3.98 -10.39 -8.57
N VAL A 363 -3.91 -9.31 -9.34
CA VAL A 363 -4.60 -9.22 -10.65
C VAL A 363 -4.13 -10.32 -11.62
N GLY A 364 -2.90 -10.81 -11.49
CA GLY A 364 -2.41 -11.97 -12.26
C GLY A 364 -3.23 -13.25 -12.02
N GLY A 365 -3.82 -13.41 -10.83
CA GLY A 365 -4.78 -14.47 -10.53
C GLY A 365 -6.12 -14.29 -11.25
N THR A 366 -6.65 -13.06 -11.26
CA THR A 366 -7.86 -12.71 -12.02
C THR A 366 -7.66 -12.96 -13.52
N MET A 367 -6.49 -12.57 -14.05
CA MET A 367 -6.09 -12.79 -15.44
C MET A 367 -5.95 -14.28 -15.76
N LEU A 368 -5.28 -15.05 -14.89
CA LEU A 368 -5.12 -16.49 -15.07
C LEU A 368 -6.48 -17.20 -15.10
N ALA A 369 -7.36 -16.94 -14.13
CA ALA A 369 -8.68 -17.56 -14.10
C ALA A 369 -9.51 -17.19 -15.35
N THR A 370 -9.46 -15.93 -15.78
CA THR A 370 -10.14 -15.49 -17.01
C THR A 370 -9.62 -16.24 -18.23
N ALA A 371 -8.30 -16.36 -18.38
CA ALA A 371 -7.67 -17.10 -19.48
C ALA A 371 -8.02 -18.60 -19.47
N LEU A 372 -8.09 -19.22 -18.29
CA LEU A 372 -8.51 -20.63 -18.16
C LEU A 372 -9.98 -20.84 -18.50
N ALA A 373 -10.87 -19.91 -18.13
CA ALA A 373 -12.27 -19.96 -18.53
C ALA A 373 -12.45 -19.84 -20.06
N VAL A 374 -11.68 -18.95 -20.70
CA VAL A 374 -11.61 -18.83 -22.18
C VAL A 374 -11.14 -20.14 -22.81
N LEU A 375 -10.09 -20.76 -22.28
CA LEU A 375 -9.60 -22.05 -22.78
C LEU A 375 -10.61 -23.18 -22.58
N ALA A 376 -11.29 -23.22 -21.43
CA ALA A 376 -12.32 -24.21 -21.16
C ALA A 376 -13.51 -24.07 -22.12
N ALA A 377 -13.93 -22.83 -22.44
CA ALA A 377 -14.95 -22.56 -23.47
C ALA A 377 -14.53 -23.10 -24.86
N ARG A 378 -13.23 -23.07 -25.16
CA ARG A 378 -12.63 -23.64 -26.39
C ARG A 378 -12.37 -25.14 -26.31
N GLY A 379 -12.70 -25.81 -25.19
CA GLY A 379 -12.43 -27.23 -24.96
C GLY A 379 -10.96 -27.58 -24.74
N GLN A 380 -10.16 -26.62 -24.27
CA GLN A 380 -8.71 -26.77 -24.03
C GLN A 380 -8.41 -26.75 -22.53
N HIS A 381 -7.58 -27.69 -22.07
CA HIS A 381 -7.27 -27.86 -20.64
C HIS A 381 -5.75 -27.99 -20.37
N PRO A 382 -4.95 -26.95 -20.67
CA PRO A 382 -3.49 -27.00 -20.59
C PRO A 382 -2.94 -26.90 -19.16
N VAL A 383 -3.80 -26.76 -18.14
CA VAL A 383 -3.38 -26.61 -16.74
C VAL A 383 -3.81 -27.82 -15.92
N ALA A 384 -2.88 -28.41 -15.18
CA ALA A 384 -3.11 -29.55 -14.28
C ALA A 384 -3.53 -29.10 -12.88
N SER A 385 -3.05 -27.94 -12.41
CA SER A 385 -3.47 -27.33 -11.15
C SER A 385 -3.28 -25.81 -11.17
N MET A 386 -4.11 -25.10 -10.41
CA MET A 386 -4.09 -23.64 -10.32
C MET A 386 -3.77 -23.20 -8.88
N THR A 387 -2.95 -22.18 -8.72
CA THR A 387 -2.72 -21.48 -7.44
C THR A 387 -3.15 -20.02 -7.58
N LEU A 388 -3.98 -19.53 -6.66
CA LEU A 388 -4.41 -18.14 -6.58
C LEU A 388 -3.90 -17.54 -5.28
N LEU A 389 -2.94 -16.61 -5.39
CA LEU A 389 -2.37 -15.89 -4.25
C LEU A 389 -2.99 -14.50 -4.14
N THR A 390 -3.74 -14.25 -3.06
CA THR A 390 -4.41 -12.97 -2.78
C THR A 390 -5.03 -12.36 -4.04
N ALA A 391 -5.84 -13.16 -4.74
CA ALA A 391 -6.51 -12.78 -5.97
C ALA A 391 -8.02 -12.67 -5.74
N MET A 392 -8.67 -11.77 -6.48
CA MET A 392 -10.13 -11.61 -6.46
C MET A 392 -10.72 -12.19 -7.74
N LEU A 393 -11.70 -13.09 -7.57
CA LEU A 393 -12.59 -13.55 -8.65
C LEU A 393 -14.02 -13.02 -8.44
N ASP A 394 -14.43 -12.91 -7.16
CA ASP A 394 -15.59 -12.14 -6.73
C ASP A 394 -15.11 -10.77 -6.21
N PHE A 395 -15.67 -9.67 -6.71
CA PHE A 395 -15.36 -8.30 -6.31
C PHE A 395 -16.50 -7.66 -5.49
N SER A 396 -17.30 -8.46 -4.78
CA SER A 396 -18.42 -7.95 -3.97
C SER A 396 -17.96 -7.11 -2.78
N ASP A 397 -16.79 -7.41 -2.23
CA ASP A 397 -16.11 -6.61 -1.22
C ASP A 397 -14.66 -6.37 -1.66
N THR A 398 -14.39 -5.19 -2.21
CA THR A 398 -13.03 -4.80 -2.67
C THR A 398 -12.25 -4.06 -1.59
N GLY A 399 -12.71 -4.12 -0.34
CA GLY A 399 -12.13 -3.44 0.79
C GLY A 399 -12.15 -1.93 0.61
N VAL A 400 -11.08 -1.28 1.09
CA VAL A 400 -10.97 0.18 1.10
C VAL A 400 -10.91 0.79 -0.31
N LEU A 401 -10.59 0.02 -1.35
CA LEU A 401 -10.54 0.54 -2.72
C LEU A 401 -11.91 0.95 -3.25
N ASP A 402 -13.00 0.36 -2.74
CA ASP A 402 -14.37 0.67 -3.17
C ASP A 402 -14.73 2.16 -3.00
N VAL A 403 -14.09 2.85 -2.04
CA VAL A 403 -14.34 4.28 -1.79
C VAL A 403 -13.98 5.15 -2.99
N PHE A 404 -13.02 4.71 -3.82
CA PHE A 404 -12.51 5.43 -4.99
C PHE A 404 -13.21 5.05 -6.29
N VAL A 405 -14.04 4.01 -6.30
CA VAL A 405 -14.68 3.49 -7.51
C VAL A 405 -16.14 3.91 -7.55
N ASP A 406 -16.54 4.69 -8.54
CA ASP A 406 -17.94 4.94 -8.85
C ASP A 406 -18.16 5.13 -10.35
N GLU A 407 -19.43 5.05 -10.77
CA GLU A 407 -19.82 5.13 -12.19
C GLU A 407 -19.26 6.38 -12.87
N ALA A 408 -19.27 7.54 -12.19
CA ALA A 408 -18.76 8.79 -12.75
C ALA A 408 -17.25 8.74 -12.96
N HIS A 409 -16.50 8.21 -11.99
CA HIS A 409 -15.05 8.00 -12.11
C HIS A 409 -14.72 7.03 -13.25
N VAL A 410 -15.41 5.89 -13.33
CA VAL A 410 -15.17 4.91 -14.40
C VAL A 410 -15.47 5.49 -15.77
N GLN A 411 -16.61 6.17 -15.95
CA GLN A 411 -16.93 6.84 -17.20
C GLN A 411 -15.88 7.90 -17.58
N MET A 412 -15.37 8.66 -16.60
CA MET A 412 -14.28 9.60 -16.84
C MET A 412 -13.03 8.88 -17.38
N ARG A 413 -12.62 7.78 -16.76
CA ARG A 413 -11.44 7.00 -17.22
C ARG A 413 -11.66 6.42 -18.62
N GLU A 414 -12.84 5.88 -18.90
CA GLU A 414 -13.19 5.38 -20.24
C GLU A 414 -13.08 6.47 -21.32
N GLN A 415 -13.55 7.68 -21.02
CA GLN A 415 -13.55 8.81 -21.96
C GLN A 415 -12.17 9.47 -22.11
N THR A 416 -11.33 9.44 -21.07
CA THR A 416 -10.04 10.15 -21.06
C THR A 416 -8.87 9.26 -21.48
N ILE A 417 -8.78 8.04 -20.98
CA ILE A 417 -7.67 7.11 -21.24
C ILE A 417 -8.13 5.79 -21.88
N GLY A 418 -9.39 5.39 -21.68
CA GLY A 418 -9.94 4.12 -22.17
C GLY A 418 -10.24 4.06 -23.66
N GLY A 419 -10.10 5.18 -24.38
CA GLY A 419 -10.35 5.26 -25.83
C GLY A 419 -11.83 5.22 -26.23
N LYS A 420 -12.76 5.38 -25.28
CA LYS A 420 -14.21 5.39 -25.57
C LYS A 420 -14.57 6.62 -26.41
N ASN A 421 -15.59 6.48 -27.27
CA ASN A 421 -16.09 7.53 -28.15
C ASN A 421 -15.04 8.12 -29.12
N GLY A 422 -14.04 7.34 -29.51
CA GLY A 422 -12.99 7.76 -30.45
C GLY A 422 -11.90 8.64 -29.83
N ALA A 423 -11.84 8.75 -28.49
CA ALA A 423 -10.70 9.34 -27.81
C ALA A 423 -9.44 8.51 -28.07
N ALA A 424 -8.28 9.15 -28.09
CA ALA A 424 -7.00 8.43 -28.17
C ALA A 424 -6.79 7.63 -26.87
N PRO A 425 -6.42 6.33 -26.95
CA PRO A 425 -6.04 5.57 -25.77
C PRO A 425 -4.87 6.24 -25.03
N GLY A 426 -5.02 6.38 -23.72
CA GLY A 426 -4.02 6.95 -22.83
C GLY A 426 -3.35 5.90 -21.96
N LEU A 427 -2.55 6.35 -21.00
CA LEU A 427 -1.94 5.50 -19.99
C LEU A 427 -2.54 5.83 -18.63
N MET A 428 -2.75 4.78 -17.83
CA MET A 428 -2.89 4.93 -16.39
C MET A 428 -1.49 4.96 -15.79
N HIS A 429 -1.11 6.07 -15.15
CA HIS A 429 0.25 6.24 -14.66
C HIS A 429 0.48 5.51 -13.32
N GLY A 430 1.63 4.84 -13.18
CA GLY A 430 1.96 4.06 -11.98
C GLY A 430 1.97 4.89 -10.69
N VAL A 431 2.28 6.19 -10.77
CA VAL A 431 2.24 7.12 -9.63
C VAL A 431 0.82 7.24 -9.03
N GLU A 432 -0.23 7.10 -9.84
CA GLU A 432 -1.61 7.14 -9.36
C GLU A 432 -1.91 5.92 -8.48
N PHE A 433 -1.40 4.73 -8.85
CA PHE A 433 -1.48 3.52 -8.02
C PHE A 433 -0.67 3.65 -6.74
N ALA A 434 0.60 4.05 -6.82
CA ALA A 434 1.47 4.23 -5.65
C ALA A 434 0.85 5.19 -4.61
N ASN A 435 0.24 6.28 -5.08
CA ASN A 435 -0.47 7.22 -4.21
C ASN A 435 -1.68 6.54 -3.56
N THR A 436 -2.54 5.90 -4.35
CA THR A 436 -3.73 5.20 -3.84
C THR A 436 -3.37 4.19 -2.75
N PHE A 437 -2.39 3.32 -3.01
CA PHE A 437 -1.93 2.30 -2.05
C PHE A 437 -1.30 2.91 -0.79
N SER A 438 -0.51 3.99 -0.91
CA SER A 438 0.09 4.67 0.24
C SER A 438 -0.97 5.28 1.17
N PHE A 439 -2.08 5.78 0.61
CA PHE A 439 -3.19 6.34 1.39
C PHE A 439 -4.07 5.27 2.06
N LEU A 440 -3.93 3.98 1.72
CA LEU A 440 -4.68 2.91 2.41
C LEU A 440 -4.17 2.65 3.83
N ARG A 441 -2.91 3.01 4.13
CA ARG A 441 -2.33 2.94 5.48
C ARG A 441 -1.55 4.23 5.79
N PRO A 442 -2.24 5.37 6.01
CA PRO A 442 -1.59 6.67 6.09
C PRO A 442 -0.61 6.78 7.26
N ASN A 443 -0.89 6.13 8.40
CA ASN A 443 0.03 6.15 9.54
C ASN A 443 1.33 5.40 9.22
N ASP A 444 1.23 4.19 8.66
CA ASP A 444 2.39 3.31 8.44
C ASP A 444 3.21 3.69 7.20
N LEU A 445 2.55 4.17 6.15
CA LEU A 445 3.16 4.40 4.83
C LEU A 445 3.39 5.88 4.51
N VAL A 446 2.80 6.82 5.25
CA VAL A 446 3.01 8.26 5.02
C VAL A 446 3.61 8.91 6.26
N TRP A 447 2.88 8.94 7.37
CA TRP A 447 3.23 9.78 8.51
C TRP A 447 4.47 9.31 9.28
N ASN A 448 4.69 8.00 9.40
CA ASN A 448 5.93 7.49 10.00
C ASN A 448 7.18 7.98 9.24
N TYR A 449 7.14 8.00 7.91
CA TYR A 449 8.25 8.49 7.08
C TYR A 449 8.36 10.00 7.12
N VAL A 450 7.25 10.75 7.11
CA VAL A 450 7.28 12.20 7.30
C VAL A 450 7.97 12.57 8.61
N VAL A 451 7.63 11.88 9.70
CA VAL A 451 8.22 12.13 11.02
C VAL A 451 9.70 11.77 11.05
N ASP A 452 10.06 10.55 10.65
CA ASP A 452 11.45 10.11 10.74
C ASP A 452 12.36 10.80 9.71
N ASN A 453 11.90 10.96 8.47
CA ASN A 453 12.67 11.52 7.38
C ASN A 453 12.78 13.04 7.48
N TYR A 454 11.66 13.75 7.67
CA TYR A 454 11.63 15.20 7.58
C TYR A 454 11.80 15.89 8.95
N LEU A 455 11.22 15.35 10.03
CA LEU A 455 11.37 15.97 11.35
C LEU A 455 12.64 15.53 12.07
N LYS A 456 13.07 14.27 11.89
CA LYS A 456 14.26 13.73 12.58
C LYS A 456 15.50 13.63 11.69
N GLY A 457 15.40 13.94 10.40
CA GLY A 457 16.52 13.90 9.46
C GLY A 457 17.10 12.51 9.25
N ARG A 458 16.34 11.45 9.55
CA ARG A 458 16.81 10.06 9.42
C ARG A 458 16.57 9.60 7.99
N THR A 459 17.51 8.86 7.42
CA THR A 459 17.27 8.19 6.13
C THR A 459 16.49 6.90 6.39
N PRO A 460 15.43 6.59 5.63
CA PRO A 460 14.70 5.35 5.81
C PRO A 460 15.61 4.14 5.55
N ALA A 461 15.43 3.08 6.35
CA ALA A 461 16.23 1.86 6.19
C ALA A 461 16.00 1.22 4.81
N PRO A 462 17.02 0.53 4.25
CA PRO A 462 16.84 -0.26 3.04
C PRO A 462 15.87 -1.40 3.33
N PHE A 463 14.75 -1.40 2.60
CA PHE A 463 13.69 -2.37 2.74
C PHE A 463 13.13 -2.69 1.35
N ASP A 464 13.43 -3.89 0.91
CA ASP A 464 13.14 -4.41 -0.43
C ASP A 464 11.67 -4.31 -0.82
N LEU A 465 10.74 -4.60 0.10
CA LEU A 465 9.30 -4.49 -0.17
C LEU A 465 8.87 -3.05 -0.50
N LEU A 466 9.47 -2.05 0.15
CA LEU A 466 9.16 -0.64 -0.11
C LEU A 466 9.84 -0.15 -1.38
N TYR A 467 11.03 -0.68 -1.71
CA TYR A 467 11.65 -0.45 -3.00
C TYR A 467 10.73 -0.95 -4.12
N TRP A 468 10.22 -2.19 -4.01
CA TRP A 468 9.23 -2.73 -4.93
C TRP A 468 7.97 -1.87 -5.05
N ASN A 469 7.39 -1.45 -3.92
CA ASN A 469 6.19 -0.62 -3.93
C ASN A 469 6.42 0.74 -4.65
N SER A 470 7.64 1.27 -4.57
CA SER A 470 8.03 2.52 -5.18
C SER A 470 8.40 2.43 -6.67
N ASP A 471 8.58 1.21 -7.20
CA ASP A 471 8.90 0.91 -8.60
C ASP A 471 7.63 0.52 -9.36
N SER A 472 6.74 1.51 -9.51
CA SER A 472 5.40 1.34 -10.08
C SER A 472 5.43 1.17 -11.60
N THR A 473 4.36 0.57 -12.14
CA THR A 473 4.16 0.35 -13.58
C THR A 473 2.96 1.13 -14.11
N ASN A 474 3.06 1.59 -15.35
CA ASN A 474 1.95 2.14 -16.11
C ASN A 474 1.11 1.00 -16.70
N LEU A 475 -0.18 1.26 -16.90
CA LEU A 475 -1.09 0.35 -17.60
C LEU A 475 -1.72 1.03 -18.83
N PRO A 476 -2.01 0.27 -19.91
CA PRO A 476 -2.81 0.76 -21.02
C PRO A 476 -4.20 1.16 -20.54
N GLY A 477 -4.66 2.33 -20.97
CA GLY A 477 -5.93 2.89 -20.54
C GLY A 477 -7.15 1.99 -20.81
N PRO A 478 -7.29 1.36 -22.01
CA PRO A 478 -8.40 0.45 -22.29
C PRO A 478 -8.39 -0.80 -21.39
N MET A 479 -7.22 -1.41 -21.18
CA MET A 479 -7.08 -2.55 -20.26
C MET A 479 -7.49 -2.19 -18.83
N TYR A 480 -7.01 -1.04 -18.32
CA TYR A 480 -7.35 -0.56 -16.98
C TYR A 480 -8.84 -0.22 -16.84
N ALA A 481 -9.42 0.49 -17.81
CA ALA A 481 -10.84 0.86 -17.78
C ALA A 481 -11.75 -0.38 -17.82
N TRP A 482 -11.41 -1.38 -18.64
CA TRP A 482 -12.11 -2.66 -18.68
C TRP A 482 -12.07 -3.36 -17.32
N TYR A 483 -10.88 -3.46 -16.72
CA TYR A 483 -10.68 -4.08 -15.41
C TYR A 483 -11.53 -3.37 -14.35
N LEU A 484 -11.45 -2.04 -14.29
CA LEU A 484 -12.20 -1.24 -13.31
C LEU A 484 -13.72 -1.39 -13.46
N ARG A 485 -14.24 -1.32 -14.70
CA ARG A 485 -15.68 -1.45 -14.95
C ARG A 485 -16.19 -2.84 -14.62
N HIS A 486 -15.61 -3.86 -15.24
CA HIS A 486 -16.24 -5.19 -15.24
C HIS A 486 -15.93 -6.01 -13.99
N THR A 487 -14.94 -5.60 -13.19
CA THR A 487 -14.63 -6.22 -11.89
C THR A 487 -15.06 -5.34 -10.72
N TYR A 488 -14.31 -4.28 -10.39
CA TYR A 488 -14.59 -3.47 -9.20
C TYR A 488 -15.97 -2.81 -9.19
N LEU A 489 -16.45 -2.31 -10.33
CA LEU A 489 -17.72 -1.58 -10.37
C LEU A 489 -18.93 -2.50 -10.56
N GLU A 490 -18.90 -3.34 -11.60
CA GLU A 490 -20.05 -4.15 -11.99
C GLU A 490 -19.98 -5.60 -11.48
N ASN A 491 -18.80 -6.06 -11.03
CA ASN A 491 -18.53 -7.41 -10.56
C ASN A 491 -19.13 -8.51 -11.47
N ARG A 492 -18.91 -8.39 -12.78
CA ARG A 492 -19.50 -9.28 -13.79
C ARG A 492 -18.65 -10.53 -14.05
N LEU A 493 -17.41 -10.57 -13.57
CA LEU A 493 -16.53 -11.73 -13.76
C LEU A 493 -17.03 -12.99 -13.03
N ARG A 494 -17.69 -12.83 -11.88
CA ARG A 494 -18.32 -13.93 -11.11
C ARG A 494 -19.61 -14.46 -11.75
N GLU A 495 -20.22 -13.69 -12.66
CA GLU A 495 -21.49 -14.04 -13.30
C GLU A 495 -21.21 -14.90 -14.54
N PRO A 496 -21.68 -16.16 -14.59
CA PRO A 496 -21.46 -17.03 -15.75
C PRO A 496 -21.92 -16.38 -17.05
N ASP A 497 -21.04 -16.40 -18.06
CA ASP A 497 -21.27 -15.89 -19.42
C ASP A 497 -21.60 -14.38 -19.53
N ALA A 498 -21.45 -13.61 -18.44
CA ALA A 498 -21.75 -12.17 -18.46
C ALA A 498 -20.71 -11.35 -19.24
N LEU A 499 -19.46 -11.81 -19.27
CA LEU A 499 -18.36 -11.17 -19.98
C LEU A 499 -17.95 -12.01 -21.20
N THR A 500 -17.59 -11.33 -22.28
CA THR A 500 -16.93 -11.94 -23.44
C THR A 500 -15.48 -11.49 -23.46
N VAL A 501 -14.55 -12.44 -23.45
CA VAL A 501 -13.10 -12.20 -23.48
C VAL A 501 -12.48 -13.10 -24.53
N CYS A 502 -11.67 -12.52 -25.41
CA CYS A 502 -11.06 -13.20 -26.54
C CYS A 502 -12.07 -13.96 -27.42
N GLY A 503 -13.28 -13.39 -27.58
CA GLY A 503 -14.38 -13.97 -28.34
C GLY A 503 -15.17 -15.08 -27.64
N GLU A 504 -14.81 -15.46 -26.42
CA GLU A 504 -15.48 -16.53 -25.66
C GLU A 504 -16.26 -15.97 -24.47
N PRO A 505 -17.44 -16.52 -24.15
CA PRO A 505 -18.15 -16.17 -22.93
C PRO A 505 -17.42 -16.79 -21.72
N VAL A 506 -17.16 -15.96 -20.70
CA VAL A 506 -16.39 -16.31 -19.52
C VAL A 506 -17.30 -16.88 -18.44
N ASP A 507 -17.04 -18.12 -18.04
CA ASP A 507 -17.69 -18.79 -16.92
C ASP A 507 -16.62 -19.51 -16.09
N LEU A 508 -16.40 -19.02 -14.87
CA LEU A 508 -15.39 -19.54 -13.95
C LEU A 508 -15.71 -20.98 -13.49
N ALA A 509 -16.98 -21.39 -13.50
CA ALA A 509 -17.39 -22.74 -13.14
C ALA A 509 -16.88 -23.81 -14.12
N ARG A 510 -16.43 -23.41 -15.32
CA ARG A 510 -15.77 -24.30 -16.29
C ARG A 510 -14.34 -24.65 -15.92
N ILE A 511 -13.76 -24.00 -14.91
CA ILE A 511 -12.43 -24.30 -14.39
C ILE A 511 -12.55 -25.50 -13.43
N ASP A 512 -12.34 -26.70 -13.98
CA ASP A 512 -12.37 -27.97 -13.25
C ASP A 512 -10.95 -28.52 -13.03
N VAL A 513 -10.13 -27.76 -12.30
CA VAL A 513 -8.78 -28.19 -11.89
C VAL A 513 -8.60 -28.04 -10.39
N PRO A 514 -7.77 -28.87 -9.74
CA PRO A 514 -7.36 -28.66 -8.37
C PRO A 514 -6.81 -27.25 -8.16
N THR A 515 -7.39 -26.52 -7.20
CA THR A 515 -7.06 -25.11 -6.96
C THR A 515 -6.63 -24.87 -5.52
N PHE A 516 -5.43 -24.31 -5.35
CA PHE A 516 -4.93 -23.77 -4.10
C PHE A 516 -5.24 -22.29 -4.02
N ILE A 517 -6.00 -21.85 -3.02
CA ILE A 517 -6.42 -20.47 -2.82
C ILE A 517 -5.79 -19.96 -1.54
N TYR A 518 -5.08 -18.84 -1.62
CA TYR A 518 -4.43 -18.21 -0.48
C TYR A 518 -4.99 -16.80 -0.23
N GLY A 519 -5.35 -16.53 1.02
CA GLY A 519 -5.66 -15.19 1.53
C GLY A 519 -4.70 -14.78 2.65
N SER A 520 -4.61 -13.48 2.93
CA SER A 520 -3.88 -12.92 4.07
C SER A 520 -4.85 -12.28 5.06
N ARG A 521 -4.81 -12.67 6.33
CA ARG A 521 -5.80 -12.32 7.35
C ARG A 521 -5.97 -10.81 7.56
N ASP A 522 -4.87 -10.07 7.53
CA ASP A 522 -4.86 -8.61 7.71
C ASP A 522 -4.66 -7.88 6.36
N ASP A 523 -5.05 -8.50 5.26
CA ASP A 523 -5.02 -7.90 3.93
C ASP A 523 -6.18 -6.92 3.75
N HIS A 524 -5.84 -5.69 3.37
CA HIS A 524 -6.79 -4.60 3.14
C HIS A 524 -6.95 -4.28 1.65
N ILE A 525 -6.10 -4.87 0.79
CA ILE A 525 -6.14 -4.73 -0.66
C ILE A 525 -7.04 -5.84 -1.23
N VAL A 526 -6.83 -7.08 -0.77
CA VAL A 526 -7.69 -8.22 -1.08
C VAL A 526 -8.15 -8.83 0.24
N PRO A 527 -9.30 -8.38 0.79
CA PRO A 527 -9.84 -8.97 2.01
C PRO A 527 -9.91 -10.49 1.86
N TRP A 528 -9.48 -11.23 2.88
CA TRP A 528 -9.36 -12.69 2.76
C TRP A 528 -10.71 -13.37 2.55
N GLN A 529 -11.80 -12.77 3.01
CA GLN A 529 -13.17 -13.22 2.73
C GLN A 529 -13.51 -13.11 1.24
N THR A 530 -12.99 -12.08 0.56
CA THR A 530 -13.12 -11.89 -0.88
C THR A 530 -12.29 -12.92 -1.65
N ALA A 531 -11.08 -13.22 -1.18
CA ALA A 531 -10.30 -14.34 -1.72
C ALA A 531 -11.05 -15.67 -1.50
N TYR A 532 -11.64 -15.87 -0.32
CA TYR A 532 -12.43 -17.06 0.02
C TYR A 532 -13.67 -17.21 -0.86
N ALA A 533 -14.35 -16.12 -1.23
CA ALA A 533 -15.54 -16.16 -2.09
C ALA A 533 -15.28 -16.84 -3.46
N SER A 534 -14.01 -16.91 -3.90
CA SER A 534 -13.59 -17.67 -5.08
C SER A 534 -13.93 -19.17 -4.99
N THR A 535 -14.09 -19.74 -3.79
CA THR A 535 -14.44 -21.17 -3.61
C THR A 535 -15.81 -21.51 -4.17
N SER A 536 -16.73 -20.54 -4.21
CA SER A 536 -18.08 -20.72 -4.77
C SER A 536 -18.14 -20.61 -6.29
N LEU A 537 -17.05 -20.17 -6.93
CA LEU A 537 -16.98 -19.88 -8.37
C LEU A 537 -16.21 -20.94 -9.17
N LEU A 538 -15.58 -21.90 -8.48
CA LEU A 538 -14.70 -22.91 -9.08
C LEU A 538 -15.22 -24.31 -8.77
N THR A 539 -15.11 -25.23 -9.74
CA THR A 539 -15.74 -26.57 -9.64
C THR A 539 -14.76 -27.68 -9.24
N GLY A 540 -13.46 -27.48 -9.49
CA GLY A 540 -12.41 -28.44 -9.16
C GLY A 540 -12.16 -28.58 -7.65
N PRO A 541 -11.37 -29.57 -7.21
CA PRO A 541 -11.00 -29.72 -5.80
C PRO A 541 -10.30 -28.47 -5.23
N LEU A 542 -10.69 -28.01 -4.05
CA LEU A 542 -10.21 -26.74 -3.48
C LEU A 542 -9.40 -26.95 -2.21
N ARG A 543 -8.33 -26.15 -2.05
CA ARG A 543 -7.59 -26.02 -0.80
C ARG A 543 -7.45 -24.54 -0.48
N PHE A 544 -8.13 -24.06 0.57
CA PHE A 544 -7.98 -22.70 1.06
C PHE A 544 -6.97 -22.66 2.21
N VAL A 545 -6.05 -21.68 2.17
CA VAL A 545 -5.06 -21.41 3.22
C VAL A 545 -5.08 -19.92 3.55
N LEU A 546 -5.12 -19.61 4.84
CA LEU A 546 -5.08 -18.23 5.32
C LEU A 546 -3.73 -17.95 5.98
N GLY A 547 -2.94 -17.02 5.47
CA GLY A 547 -1.71 -16.58 6.15
C GLY A 547 -1.96 -15.42 7.11
N ALA A 548 -1.16 -15.31 8.17
CA ALA A 548 -1.16 -14.13 9.03
C ALA A 548 -0.52 -12.90 8.33
N SER A 549 -0.78 -11.70 8.87
CA SER A 549 -0.31 -10.41 8.34
C SER A 549 -1.03 -9.93 7.08
N GLY A 550 -0.55 -8.82 6.49
CA GLY A 550 -1.20 -8.16 5.36
C GLY A 550 -0.62 -8.55 4.00
N HIS A 551 -1.25 -8.03 2.93
CA HIS A 551 -1.01 -8.35 1.51
C HIS A 551 0.36 -8.93 1.17
N ILE A 552 1.42 -8.12 1.28
CA ILE A 552 2.77 -8.58 0.92
C ILE A 552 3.44 -9.37 2.04
N ALA A 553 3.29 -8.93 3.29
CA ALA A 553 4.01 -9.51 4.43
C ALA A 553 3.51 -10.90 4.85
N GLY A 554 2.28 -11.26 4.45
CA GLY A 554 1.70 -12.58 4.58
C GLY A 554 2.09 -13.50 3.42
N VAL A 555 1.95 -13.02 2.17
CA VAL A 555 2.33 -13.79 0.96
C VAL A 555 3.82 -14.08 0.94
N ILE A 556 4.65 -13.05 1.14
CA ILE A 556 6.13 -13.15 1.13
C ILE A 556 6.62 -13.45 2.55
N ASN A 557 6.36 -14.68 3.00
CA ASN A 557 6.79 -15.18 4.30
C ASN A 557 7.72 -16.39 4.12
N PRO A 558 9.04 -16.22 3.94
CA PRO A 558 9.94 -17.34 3.71
C PRO A 558 10.07 -18.25 4.94
N PRO A 559 10.06 -19.58 4.77
CA PRO A 559 10.05 -20.55 5.87
C PRO A 559 11.30 -20.47 6.75
N ALA A 560 12.46 -20.14 6.18
CA ALA A 560 13.72 -20.04 6.92
C ALA A 560 13.70 -19.02 8.07
N LYS A 561 12.83 -18.01 8.01
CA LYS A 561 12.70 -16.99 9.07
C LYS A 561 11.81 -17.44 10.23
N ASN A 562 11.04 -18.52 10.05
CA ASN A 562 10.10 -19.09 11.03
C ASN A 562 9.26 -18.03 11.77
N LYS A 563 8.66 -17.11 10.99
CA LYS A 563 7.80 -16.04 11.52
C LYS A 563 6.34 -16.33 11.20
N ARG A 564 5.47 -15.76 12.04
CA ARG A 564 4.00 -15.75 11.87
C ARG A 564 3.38 -17.14 11.97
N SER A 565 2.19 -17.28 11.39
CA SER A 565 1.38 -18.49 11.34
C SER A 565 0.52 -18.48 10.08
N TYR A 566 -0.13 -19.61 9.82
CA TYR A 566 -1.16 -19.79 8.81
C TYR A 566 -2.26 -20.72 9.32
N TRP A 567 -3.42 -20.70 8.70
CA TRP A 567 -4.55 -21.56 9.04
C TRP A 567 -4.88 -22.48 7.87
N THR A 568 -5.22 -23.72 8.19
CA THR A 568 -5.76 -24.69 7.24
C THR A 568 -7.01 -25.34 7.80
N PHE A 569 -7.87 -25.81 6.90
CA PHE A 569 -9.01 -26.63 7.25
C PHE A 569 -8.83 -28.00 6.60
N ASP A 570 -8.78 -29.03 7.43
CA ASP A 570 -8.68 -30.41 6.96
C ASP A 570 -10.09 -30.93 6.69
N SER A 571 -10.44 -31.02 5.41
CA SER A 571 -11.68 -31.66 4.98
C SER A 571 -11.39 -33.06 4.44
N PRO A 572 -12.21 -34.08 4.77
CA PRO A 572 -12.14 -35.39 4.12
C PRO A 572 -12.48 -35.31 2.62
N ASP A 573 -13.21 -34.28 2.18
CA ASP A 573 -13.46 -33.99 0.76
C ASP A 573 -13.03 -32.54 0.44
N ALA A 574 -12.10 -32.38 -0.50
CA ALA A 574 -11.62 -31.07 -0.97
C ALA A 574 -12.71 -30.20 -1.63
N LYS A 575 -13.92 -30.73 -1.86
CA LYS A 575 -15.10 -29.97 -2.29
C LYS A 575 -16.00 -29.51 -1.14
N GLU A 576 -15.81 -30.01 0.07
CA GLU A 576 -16.59 -29.64 1.24
C GLU A 576 -15.84 -28.58 2.07
N LEU A 577 -15.85 -27.35 1.58
CA LEU A 577 -15.48 -26.18 2.37
C LEU A 577 -16.76 -25.54 2.94
N PRO A 578 -16.75 -25.00 4.19
CA PRO A 578 -17.86 -24.22 4.72
C PRO A 578 -18.29 -23.11 3.75
N GLU A 579 -19.59 -22.84 3.65
CA GLU A 579 -20.10 -21.83 2.73
C GLU A 579 -19.62 -20.41 3.12
N HIS A 580 -19.56 -20.13 4.42
CA HIS A 580 -19.16 -18.83 4.93
C HIS A 580 -17.70 -18.83 5.39
N ALA A 581 -16.97 -17.79 4.99
CA ALA A 581 -15.56 -17.61 5.35
C ALA A 581 -15.32 -17.64 6.86
N GLN A 582 -16.23 -17.06 7.65
CA GLN A 582 -16.11 -17.02 9.10
C GLN A 582 -16.23 -18.42 9.73
N ASP A 583 -17.16 -19.25 9.23
CA ASP A 583 -17.31 -20.65 9.68
C ASP A 583 -16.04 -21.46 9.35
N TRP A 584 -15.43 -21.21 8.20
CA TRP A 584 -14.13 -21.79 7.86
C TRP A 584 -13.04 -21.38 8.84
N LEU A 585 -12.95 -20.10 9.21
CA LEU A 585 -11.93 -19.62 10.15
C LEU A 585 -12.13 -20.21 11.56
N GLU A 586 -13.38 -20.35 12.01
CA GLU A 586 -13.71 -20.95 13.30
C GLU A 586 -13.36 -22.44 13.37
N ALA A 587 -13.46 -23.15 12.25
CA ALA A 587 -13.10 -24.56 12.14
C ALA A 587 -11.62 -24.80 11.77
N ALA A 588 -10.88 -23.77 11.35
CA ALA A 588 -9.51 -23.91 10.88
C ALA A 588 -8.51 -24.07 12.03
N THR A 589 -7.44 -24.83 11.78
CA THR A 589 -6.33 -25.02 12.71
C THR A 589 -5.21 -24.05 12.40
N GLU A 590 -4.68 -23.36 13.42
CA GLU A 590 -3.52 -22.49 13.29
C GLU A 590 -2.21 -23.29 13.35
N HIS A 591 -1.33 -23.07 12.39
CA HIS A 591 -0.01 -23.67 12.26
C HIS A 591 1.07 -22.57 12.36
N PRO A 592 2.12 -22.76 13.17
CA PRO A 592 3.21 -21.80 13.25
C PRO A 592 4.08 -21.81 11.98
N GLY A 593 4.62 -20.64 11.61
CA GLY A 593 5.56 -20.49 10.52
C GLY A 593 4.95 -20.06 9.19
N SER A 594 5.62 -20.42 8.11
CA SER A 594 5.23 -20.07 6.73
C SER A 594 4.25 -21.08 6.15
N TRP A 595 3.35 -20.60 5.30
CA TRP A 595 2.46 -21.42 4.47
C TRP A 595 3.15 -21.98 3.20
N TRP A 596 4.36 -21.53 2.85
CA TRP A 596 5.03 -22.00 1.64
C TRP A 596 5.25 -23.53 1.60
N PRO A 597 5.68 -24.19 2.70
CA PRO A 597 5.79 -25.64 2.72
C PRO A 597 4.46 -26.35 2.44
N GLU A 598 3.37 -25.84 3.00
CA GLU A 598 2.01 -26.34 2.75
C GLU A 598 1.63 -26.24 1.26
N TRP A 599 1.96 -25.13 0.61
CA TRP A 599 1.76 -24.97 -0.82
C TRP A 599 2.65 -25.89 -1.67
N ILE A 600 3.91 -26.08 -1.29
CA ILE A 600 4.82 -27.00 -1.98
C ILE A 600 4.33 -28.45 -1.86
N ASP A 601 3.92 -28.88 -0.68
CA ASP A 601 3.40 -30.24 -0.45
C ASP A 601 2.13 -30.50 -1.27
N TRP A 602 1.28 -29.48 -1.45
CA TRP A 602 0.14 -29.53 -2.36
C TRP A 602 0.58 -29.56 -3.83
N LEU A 603 1.50 -28.68 -4.25
CA LEU A 603 1.95 -28.55 -5.63
C LEU A 603 2.67 -29.80 -6.14
N ASP A 604 3.45 -30.45 -5.27
CA ASP A 604 4.18 -31.69 -5.53
C ASP A 604 3.26 -32.82 -6.03
N GLN A 605 2.02 -32.88 -5.53
CA GLN A 605 1.01 -33.87 -5.95
C GLN A 605 0.61 -33.72 -7.42
N TYR A 606 0.75 -32.51 -7.97
CA TYR A 606 0.42 -32.19 -9.37
C TYR A 606 1.65 -32.05 -10.26
N GLY A 607 2.86 -32.15 -9.73
CA GLY A 607 4.11 -32.08 -10.50
C GLY A 607 4.38 -33.26 -11.43
N GLY A 608 3.69 -34.39 -11.25
CA GLY A 608 3.93 -35.62 -12.00
C GLY A 608 5.21 -36.34 -11.55
N ARG A 609 5.86 -37.10 -12.43
CA ARG A 609 7.09 -37.82 -12.06
C ARG A 609 8.29 -36.88 -11.99
N LYS A 610 9.25 -37.18 -11.11
CA LYS A 610 10.57 -36.52 -11.12
C LYS A 610 11.41 -37.02 -12.30
N THR A 611 12.04 -36.10 -13.01
CA THR A 611 12.86 -36.33 -14.20
C THR A 611 14.16 -35.54 -14.09
N LYS A 612 15.17 -35.89 -14.90
CA LYS A 612 16.40 -35.09 -14.96
C LYS A 612 16.08 -33.75 -15.64
N PRO A 613 16.51 -32.60 -15.08
CA PRO A 613 16.30 -31.31 -15.74
C PRO A 613 17.01 -31.27 -17.09
N ARG A 614 16.43 -30.50 -18.03
CA ARG A 614 17.08 -30.22 -19.31
C ARG A 614 18.34 -29.38 -19.07
N ALA A 615 19.42 -29.68 -19.78
CA ALA A 615 20.70 -29.01 -19.60
C ALA A 615 20.71 -27.57 -20.15
N ALA A 616 19.90 -27.28 -21.17
CA ALA A 616 19.77 -25.96 -21.78
C ALA A 616 18.42 -25.34 -21.45
N LEU A 617 18.40 -24.02 -21.24
CA LEU A 617 17.19 -23.22 -21.17
C LEU A 617 16.63 -22.98 -22.58
N GLY A 618 15.32 -22.81 -22.66
CA GLY A 618 14.58 -22.65 -23.90
C GLY A 618 14.46 -23.93 -24.72
N SER A 619 14.30 -23.77 -26.02
CA SER A 619 14.28 -24.85 -27.01
C SER A 619 14.75 -24.32 -28.37
N ALA A 620 14.81 -25.17 -29.39
CA ALA A 620 15.15 -24.72 -30.75
C ALA A 620 14.18 -23.66 -31.30
N ARG A 621 12.88 -23.75 -30.93
CA ARG A 621 11.85 -22.78 -31.33
C ARG A 621 11.84 -21.53 -30.43
N PHE A 622 12.28 -21.68 -29.20
CA PHE A 622 12.30 -20.63 -28.17
C PHE A 622 13.73 -20.48 -27.64
N PRO A 623 14.64 -19.89 -28.44
CA PRO A 623 16.03 -19.73 -28.03
C PRO A 623 16.13 -18.75 -26.86
N VAL A 624 17.21 -18.86 -26.09
CA VAL A 624 17.55 -17.86 -25.08
C VAL A 624 17.80 -16.51 -25.76
N ILE A 625 17.12 -15.47 -25.29
CA ILE A 625 17.21 -14.10 -25.79
C ILE A 625 18.22 -13.31 -24.95
N GLU A 626 18.02 -13.26 -23.64
CA GLU A 626 18.90 -12.58 -22.67
C GLU A 626 18.80 -13.22 -21.29
N ALA A 627 19.71 -12.87 -20.38
CA ALA A 627 19.68 -13.36 -19.01
C ALA A 627 18.49 -12.77 -18.23
N ALA A 628 17.95 -13.54 -17.27
CA ALA A 628 17.05 -13.00 -16.26
C ALA A 628 17.74 -11.84 -15.49
N PRO A 629 17.00 -10.81 -15.06
CA PRO A 629 15.53 -10.73 -15.02
C PRO A 629 14.88 -10.14 -16.29
N GLY A 630 15.64 -10.01 -17.38
CA GLY A 630 15.17 -9.40 -18.64
C GLY A 630 15.18 -7.86 -18.60
N ARG A 631 14.97 -7.24 -19.76
CA ARG A 631 14.99 -5.77 -19.91
C ARG A 631 13.67 -5.08 -19.56
N TYR A 632 12.52 -5.74 -19.72
CA TYR A 632 11.21 -5.12 -19.45
C TYR A 632 11.04 -4.71 -17.99
N VAL A 633 11.57 -5.50 -17.05
CA VAL A 633 11.51 -5.17 -15.62
C VAL A 633 12.39 -3.96 -15.25
N LEU A 634 13.37 -3.62 -16.08
CA LEU A 634 14.28 -2.49 -15.85
C LEU A 634 13.69 -1.15 -16.31
N GLU A 635 12.59 -1.18 -17.08
CA GLU A 635 11.90 0.02 -17.54
C GLU A 635 11.27 0.77 -16.36
N ARG A 636 11.52 2.08 -16.29
CA ARG A 636 10.94 2.96 -15.26
C ARG A 636 9.66 3.62 -15.79
N SER A 637 8.72 3.90 -14.89
CA SER A 637 7.43 4.54 -15.19
C SER A 637 7.55 6.00 -15.59
#